data_AF-A0A8U8AWN5-F1
#
_entry.id   AF-A0A8U8AWN5-F1
#
_cell.length_a   1.000
_cell.length_b   1.000
_cell.length_c   1.000
_cell.angle_alpha   90.00
_cell.angle_beta   90.00
_cell.angle_gamma   90.00
#
_symmetry.space_group_name_H-M   'P 1'
#
loop_
_entity.id
_entity.type
_entity.pdbx_description
1 polymer ?
#
loop_
_entity_poly.entity_id
_entity_poly.type
_entity_poly.pdbx_seq_one_letter_code
_entity_poly.pdbx_strand_id
1 'polypeptide(L)'
;MNFGVKSSQFRGIFWGFFGDFFRIFWGFFGDFLGIYILVSPLTCALSQLAELQDKATSAETKVLEMGTTLEGLQWDSAKLRKREGRLDRHLAEALEQLTSGSYGSGSSGGFQGGQITLSMQKFEMLNAELEGNQELANSRMAELEKLQLELQAAVRGQERRAYAVMVLQSQFSLLYHESLQVKMAAGGCCWPKQPPCSDELGVQKRLRTEVIQLEDTLAQVRKEYEMLRIEFEQNLAANEQAGPINREMRHLISSLQNHNHQLKGDVQRYKRKLREVQAEINKVGGASGRGRGLARVGVAKKPGGCGFKRCGPFKRSVVAVRVGGVSLRRGPRPPPRPLAPPPPRPRPERGAGGGARGEGRERPKGGPEEGKKKDSEVLKQLRAELKKAQENQKEMKLLLDMYKSAPKEQRDKVTLMAAERKSKAELEELRCRWRELEERERRESKKLADEEALRRLRMTEEQIEHLQRRLAATKQEEEALLSEMDVTGQAFEDMQEQNLRLLQQLREKDDANFKLMSERIKANQIHKLLREEKDELAEQVLALKAQVEAQLQVVQKLEEKERGLQSALGAVEKELSLRSQALELHKRKAVEPAQLAEDLRLQVCAAENRAAKDKESLSLKRAQEELSRLRRKLEKQRKVEVYADADQILQEEIKEYRARLTCPCCNARKKDAVLTKCFHVFCFECVKSRYDTRQRKCPKCNAAFGAHDFHRVYIS
;
A
#
# COMPACT_ATOMS: atom_id res chain seq x y z
N MET A 1 -33.86 71.04 -81.25
CA MET A 1 -34.71 69.98 -80.67
C MET A 1 -33.93 69.28 -79.56
N ASN A 2 -34.63 68.97 -78.44
CA ASN A 2 -34.30 68.13 -77.27
C ASN A 2 -32.97 67.33 -77.31
N PHE A 3 -32.14 67.26 -76.27
CA PHE A 3 -32.48 67.10 -74.84
C PHE A 3 -31.50 67.82 -73.88
N GLY A 4 -31.97 68.80 -73.12
CA GLY A 4 -31.20 69.51 -72.07
C GLY A 4 -31.59 69.13 -70.64
N VAL A 5 -31.96 67.87 -70.37
CA VAL A 5 -32.66 67.47 -69.11
C VAL A 5 -31.93 66.37 -68.31
N LYS A 6 -30.83 65.80 -68.80
CA LYS A 6 -30.20 64.58 -68.20
C LYS A 6 -29.06 64.82 -67.18
N SER A 7 -28.70 66.07 -66.85
CA SER A 7 -27.56 66.35 -65.95
C SER A 7 -27.92 66.31 -64.45
N SER A 8 -29.08 66.84 -64.07
CA SER A 8 -29.49 67.01 -62.66
C SER A 8 -29.94 65.70 -62.00
N GLN A 9 -30.50 64.75 -62.75
CA GLN A 9 -31.04 63.50 -62.21
C GLN A 9 -29.95 62.50 -61.80
N PHE A 10 -28.79 62.50 -62.47
CA PHE A 10 -27.69 61.57 -62.17
C PHE A 10 -26.97 61.88 -60.85
N ARG A 11 -26.80 63.16 -60.48
CA ARG A 11 -26.13 63.54 -59.22
C ARG A 11 -26.92 63.14 -57.98
N GLY A 12 -28.25 63.22 -58.01
CA GLY A 12 -29.11 62.80 -56.89
C GLY A 12 -29.05 61.29 -56.65
N ILE A 13 -29.14 60.48 -57.71
CA ILE A 13 -29.10 59.01 -57.62
C ILE A 13 -27.73 58.52 -57.14
N PHE A 14 -26.64 59.11 -57.65
CA PHE A 14 -25.27 58.68 -57.31
C PHE A 14 -24.90 58.98 -55.84
N TRP A 15 -25.40 60.07 -55.26
CA TRP A 15 -25.22 60.38 -53.83
C TRP A 15 -26.16 59.61 -52.91
N GLY A 16 -27.40 59.33 -53.34
CA GLY A 16 -28.34 58.48 -52.59
C GLY A 16 -27.80 57.07 -52.41
N PHE A 17 -27.38 56.42 -53.51
CA PHE A 17 -26.87 55.04 -53.46
C PHE A 17 -25.63 54.89 -52.58
N PHE A 18 -24.69 55.84 -52.59
CA PHE A 18 -23.50 55.78 -51.74
C PHE A 18 -23.81 56.04 -50.26
N GLY A 19 -24.75 56.94 -49.97
CA GLY A 19 -25.22 57.20 -48.60
C GLY A 19 -25.93 55.99 -47.99
N ASP A 20 -26.83 55.36 -48.74
CA ASP A 20 -27.54 54.17 -48.29
C ASP A 20 -26.59 52.96 -48.17
N PHE A 21 -25.62 52.80 -49.08
CA PHE A 21 -24.62 51.74 -48.97
C PHE A 21 -23.73 51.90 -47.73
N PHE A 22 -23.26 53.12 -47.42
CA PHE A 22 -22.51 53.36 -46.17
C PHE A 22 -23.37 53.16 -44.92
N ARG A 23 -24.65 53.55 -44.95
CA ARG A 23 -25.57 53.39 -43.81
C ARG A 23 -25.92 51.93 -43.55
N ILE A 24 -26.09 51.13 -44.60
CA ILE A 24 -26.30 49.67 -44.50
C ILE A 24 -24.99 49.00 -44.06
N PHE A 25 -23.84 49.35 -44.65
CA PHE A 25 -22.54 48.75 -44.31
C PHE A 25 -22.15 49.01 -42.86
N TRP A 26 -22.30 50.26 -42.37
CA TRP A 26 -22.01 50.62 -40.98
C TRP A 26 -23.09 50.14 -40.00
N GLY A 27 -24.34 50.00 -40.44
CA GLY A 27 -25.40 49.32 -39.68
C GLY A 27 -25.06 47.84 -39.47
N PHE A 28 -24.76 47.10 -40.53
CA PHE A 28 -24.41 45.68 -40.45
C PHE A 28 -23.15 45.42 -39.62
N PHE A 29 -22.11 46.26 -39.76
CA PHE A 29 -20.90 46.16 -38.94
C PHE A 29 -21.13 46.60 -37.49
N GLY A 30 -21.97 47.62 -37.26
CA GLY A 30 -22.35 48.11 -35.94
C GLY A 30 -23.19 47.07 -35.17
N ASP A 31 -24.12 46.41 -35.83
CA ASP A 31 -24.91 45.33 -35.26
C ASP A 31 -24.04 44.09 -35.01
N PHE A 32 -23.13 43.72 -35.93
CA PHE A 32 -22.18 42.63 -35.68
C PHE A 32 -21.22 42.92 -34.53
N LEU A 33 -20.66 44.13 -34.41
CA LEU A 33 -19.83 44.50 -33.26
C LEU A 33 -20.65 44.61 -31.97
N GLY A 34 -21.86 45.16 -32.01
CA GLY A 34 -22.75 45.26 -30.84
C GLY A 34 -23.13 43.88 -30.32
N ILE A 35 -23.46 42.95 -31.21
CA ILE A 35 -23.68 41.54 -30.89
C ILE A 35 -22.39 40.91 -30.34
N TYR A 36 -21.21 41.09 -30.94
CA TYR A 36 -19.96 40.54 -30.39
C TYR A 36 -19.60 41.10 -29.00
N ILE A 37 -19.80 42.41 -28.78
CA ILE A 37 -19.48 43.12 -27.53
C ILE A 37 -20.44 42.73 -26.39
N LEU A 38 -21.70 42.39 -26.70
CA LEU A 38 -22.67 41.91 -25.69
C LEU A 38 -22.63 40.38 -25.51
N VAL A 39 -22.51 39.62 -26.60
CA VAL A 39 -22.53 38.15 -26.56
C VAL A 39 -21.24 37.58 -25.97
N SER A 40 -20.06 38.14 -26.25
CA SER A 40 -18.80 37.61 -25.70
C SER A 40 -18.72 37.64 -24.16
N PRO A 41 -19.08 38.74 -23.45
CA PRO A 41 -19.19 38.70 -22.00
C PRO A 41 -20.39 37.87 -21.50
N LEU A 42 -21.52 37.79 -22.23
CA LEU A 42 -22.62 36.90 -21.85
C LEU A 42 -22.25 35.42 -21.96
N THR A 43 -21.57 34.98 -23.01
CA THR A 43 -21.13 33.58 -23.15
C THR A 43 -20.02 33.24 -22.17
N CYS A 44 -19.13 34.19 -21.87
CA CYS A 44 -18.16 34.05 -20.77
C CYS A 44 -18.88 33.88 -19.41
N ALA A 45 -19.87 34.72 -19.11
CA ALA A 45 -20.65 34.64 -17.87
C ALA A 45 -21.51 33.36 -17.79
N LEU A 46 -22.10 32.90 -18.90
CA LEU A 46 -22.83 31.63 -18.97
C LEU A 46 -21.90 30.43 -18.81
N SER A 47 -20.68 30.47 -19.37
CA SER A 47 -19.66 29.44 -19.18
C SER A 47 -19.19 29.39 -17.72
N GLN A 48 -18.99 30.55 -17.09
CA GLN A 48 -18.66 30.64 -15.65
C GLN A 48 -19.82 30.15 -14.77
N LEU A 49 -21.07 30.47 -15.10
CA LEU A 49 -22.24 29.94 -14.41
C LEU A 49 -22.33 28.41 -14.54
N ALA A 50 -22.09 27.84 -15.72
CA ALA A 50 -22.03 26.40 -15.92
C ALA A 50 -20.90 25.76 -15.10
N GLU A 51 -19.69 26.34 -15.12
CA GLU A 51 -18.56 25.83 -14.33
C GLU A 51 -18.80 25.92 -12.81
N LEU A 52 -19.51 26.96 -12.34
CA LEU A 52 -19.95 27.08 -10.95
C LEU A 52 -21.07 26.09 -10.60
N GLN A 53 -21.99 25.80 -11.53
CA GLN A 53 -23.04 24.78 -11.39
C GLN A 53 -22.43 23.37 -11.28
N ASP A 54 -21.45 23.05 -12.11
CA ASP A 54 -20.71 21.79 -12.08
C ASP A 54 -19.89 21.65 -10.79
N LYS A 55 -19.27 22.75 -10.32
CA LYS A 55 -18.58 22.77 -9.02
C LYS A 55 -19.56 22.56 -7.86
N ALA A 56 -20.71 23.22 -7.87
CA ALA A 56 -21.75 23.08 -6.84
C ALA A 56 -22.29 21.65 -6.79
N THR A 57 -22.70 21.08 -7.92
CA THR A 57 -23.16 19.68 -7.98
C THR A 57 -22.07 18.69 -7.57
N SER A 58 -20.80 18.92 -7.94
CA SER A 58 -19.66 18.09 -7.48
C SER A 58 -19.37 18.22 -5.97
N ALA A 59 -19.79 19.31 -5.33
CA ALA A 59 -19.70 19.49 -3.89
C ALA A 59 -20.88 18.82 -3.19
N GLU A 60 -22.09 18.94 -3.74
CA GLU A 60 -23.29 18.24 -3.25
C GLU A 60 -23.12 16.71 -3.28
N THR A 61 -22.55 16.13 -4.35
CA THR A 61 -22.27 14.69 -4.40
C THR A 61 -21.25 14.28 -3.34
N LYS A 62 -20.17 15.05 -3.14
CA LYS A 62 -19.19 14.80 -2.06
C LYS A 62 -19.81 14.90 -0.67
N VAL A 63 -20.73 15.85 -0.45
CA VAL A 63 -21.46 15.98 0.82
C VAL A 63 -22.35 14.75 1.07
N LEU A 64 -23.02 14.23 0.03
CA LEU A 64 -23.80 12.99 0.11
C LEU A 64 -22.91 11.76 0.37
N GLU A 65 -21.78 11.63 -0.33
CA GLU A 65 -20.78 10.58 -0.09
C GLU A 65 -20.25 10.63 1.35
N MET A 66 -19.88 11.83 1.84
CA MET A 66 -19.50 12.04 3.25
C MET A 66 -20.63 11.71 4.22
N GLY A 67 -21.89 12.00 3.88
CA GLY A 67 -23.06 11.57 4.65
C GLY A 67 -23.14 10.06 4.79
N THR A 68 -23.09 9.32 3.69
CA THR A 68 -23.14 7.84 3.71
C THR A 68 -21.97 7.20 4.46
N THR A 69 -20.76 7.78 4.38
CA THR A 69 -19.61 7.28 5.16
C THR A 69 -19.75 7.58 6.65
N LEU A 70 -20.32 8.73 7.03
CA LEU A 70 -20.64 9.04 8.43
C LEU A 70 -21.71 8.09 8.99
N GLU A 71 -22.75 7.76 8.21
CA GLU A 71 -23.77 6.77 8.61
C GLU A 71 -23.16 5.38 8.83
N GLY A 72 -22.26 4.93 7.94
CA GLY A 72 -21.50 3.69 8.11
C GLY A 72 -20.66 3.68 9.40
N LEU A 73 -19.89 4.75 9.64
CA LEU A 73 -19.07 4.89 10.85
C LEU A 73 -19.92 4.97 12.13
N GLN A 74 -21.10 5.58 12.08
CA GLN A 74 -22.05 5.59 13.20
C GLN A 74 -22.59 4.18 13.48
N TRP A 75 -22.90 3.39 12.44
CA TRP A 75 -23.32 2.00 12.59
C TRP A 75 -22.23 1.12 13.21
N ASP A 76 -20.99 1.24 12.75
CA ASP A 76 -19.85 0.52 13.33
C ASP A 76 -19.58 0.94 14.78
N SER A 77 -19.67 2.24 15.10
CA SER A 77 -19.58 2.74 16.47
C SER A 77 -20.69 2.18 17.38
N ALA A 78 -21.92 2.04 16.87
CA ALA A 78 -23.02 1.43 17.61
C ALA A 78 -22.83 -0.09 17.79
N LYS A 79 -22.28 -0.77 16.79
CA LYS A 79 -21.91 -2.20 16.84
C LYS A 79 -20.79 -2.48 17.84
N LEU A 80 -19.77 -1.61 17.91
CA LEU A 80 -18.70 -1.68 18.90
C LEU A 80 -19.22 -1.45 20.33
N ARG A 81 -20.04 -0.42 20.57
CA ARG A 81 -20.67 -0.17 21.88
C ARG A 81 -21.56 -1.33 22.34
N LYS A 82 -22.26 -2.01 21.44
CA LYS A 82 -22.98 -3.26 21.74
C LYS A 82 -22.06 -4.43 22.12
N ARG A 83 -20.83 -4.48 21.60
CA ARG A 83 -19.83 -5.50 21.97
C ARG A 83 -19.18 -5.17 23.32
N GLU A 84 -18.85 -3.91 23.54
CA GLU A 84 -18.34 -3.35 24.80
C GLU A 84 -19.30 -3.69 25.96
N GLY A 85 -20.57 -3.32 25.87
CA GLY A 85 -21.57 -3.64 26.90
C GLY A 85 -21.81 -5.14 27.14
N ARG A 86 -21.48 -6.03 26.18
CA ARG A 86 -21.45 -7.49 26.43
C ARG A 86 -20.23 -7.92 27.22
N LEU A 87 -19.06 -7.34 26.93
CA LEU A 87 -17.82 -7.60 27.67
C LEU A 87 -17.91 -7.06 29.09
N ASP A 88 -18.47 -5.86 29.29
CA ASP A 88 -18.69 -5.28 30.62
C ASP A 88 -19.64 -6.14 31.46
N ARG A 89 -20.71 -6.68 30.85
CA ARG A 89 -21.62 -7.60 31.54
C ARG A 89 -20.91 -8.90 31.94
N HIS A 90 -20.08 -9.48 31.08
CA HIS A 90 -19.28 -10.66 31.44
C HIS A 90 -18.21 -10.36 32.49
N LEU A 91 -17.63 -9.16 32.48
CA LEU A 91 -16.69 -8.72 33.52
C LEU A 91 -17.40 -8.55 34.86
N ALA A 92 -18.61 -7.96 34.87
CA ALA A 92 -19.45 -7.86 36.05
C ALA A 92 -19.85 -9.24 36.59
N GLU A 93 -20.31 -10.16 35.73
CA GLU A 93 -20.61 -11.56 36.08
C GLU A 93 -19.38 -12.27 36.69
N ALA A 94 -18.19 -12.08 36.13
CA ALA A 94 -16.96 -12.66 36.65
C ALA A 94 -16.52 -12.05 37.99
N LEU A 95 -16.68 -10.73 38.17
CA LEU A 95 -16.44 -10.05 39.45
C LEU A 95 -17.43 -10.49 40.53
N GLU A 96 -18.70 -10.70 40.17
CA GLU A 96 -19.72 -11.20 41.08
C GLU A 96 -19.47 -12.67 41.47
N GLN A 97 -18.98 -13.51 40.55
CA GLN A 97 -18.50 -14.87 40.85
C GLN A 97 -17.27 -14.88 41.78
N LEU A 98 -16.32 -13.95 41.59
CA LEU A 98 -15.17 -13.82 42.50
C LEU A 98 -15.57 -13.30 43.88
N THR A 99 -16.55 -12.40 43.94
CA THR A 99 -17.07 -11.81 45.19
C THR A 99 -17.91 -12.83 45.98
N SER A 100 -18.71 -13.65 45.29
CA SER A 100 -19.50 -14.73 45.91
C SER A 100 -18.69 -15.99 46.23
N GLY A 101 -17.48 -16.14 45.67
CA GLY A 101 -16.60 -17.30 45.87
C GLY A 101 -15.70 -17.28 47.11
N SER A 102 -15.71 -16.21 47.93
CA SER A 102 -14.73 -16.03 49.02
C SER A 102 -15.20 -16.51 50.41
N TYR A 103 -15.53 -17.80 50.54
CA TYR A 103 -15.51 -18.52 51.83
C TYR A 103 -15.21 -20.00 51.62
N GLY A 104 -13.98 -20.44 51.89
CA GLY A 104 -13.62 -21.85 51.70
C GLY A 104 -12.12 -22.19 51.67
N SER A 105 -11.31 -21.65 52.58
CA SER A 105 -9.95 -22.19 52.79
C SER A 105 -10.03 -23.55 53.47
N GLY A 106 -9.58 -24.63 52.81
CA GLY A 106 -9.59 -25.95 53.45
C GLY A 106 -9.19 -27.15 52.58
N SER A 107 -8.03 -27.73 52.90
CA SER A 107 -7.65 -29.13 52.69
C SER A 107 -7.38 -29.63 51.26
N SER A 108 -6.10 -29.91 51.02
CA SER A 108 -5.59 -30.76 49.94
C SER A 108 -6.09 -32.22 50.06
N GLY A 109 -7.07 -32.59 49.24
CA GLY A 109 -7.49 -33.98 49.04
C GLY A 109 -7.02 -34.51 47.68
N GLY A 110 -6.09 -35.46 47.67
CA GLY A 110 -5.60 -36.06 46.42
C GLY A 110 -6.68 -36.91 45.73
N PHE A 111 -6.86 -36.72 44.42
CA PHE A 111 -7.80 -37.52 43.63
C PHE A 111 -7.09 -38.48 42.68
N GLN A 112 -7.64 -39.70 42.62
CA GLN A 112 -7.18 -40.79 41.75
C GLN A 112 -7.56 -40.51 40.28
N GLY A 113 -6.85 -41.16 39.36
CA GLY A 113 -7.16 -41.09 37.93
C GLY A 113 -8.58 -41.58 37.64
N GLY A 114 -9.43 -40.67 37.15
CA GLY A 114 -10.80 -40.94 36.74
C GLY A 114 -11.28 -39.84 35.80
N GLN A 115 -11.59 -40.22 34.56
CA GLN A 115 -12.41 -39.52 33.56
C GLN A 115 -12.60 -37.99 33.74
N ILE A 116 -11.86 -37.19 32.96
CA ILE A 116 -12.11 -35.74 32.82
C ILE A 116 -13.46 -35.53 32.11
N THR A 117 -14.54 -35.39 32.87
CA THR A 117 -15.75 -34.72 32.41
C THR A 117 -15.56 -33.22 32.62
N LEU A 118 -15.36 -32.47 31.53
CA LEU A 118 -15.60 -31.03 31.57
C LEU A 118 -17.05 -30.80 32.03
N SER A 119 -17.27 -29.84 32.93
CA SER A 119 -18.63 -29.46 33.32
C SER A 119 -19.40 -28.95 32.09
N MET A 120 -20.70 -29.22 32.02
CA MET A 120 -21.54 -28.85 30.87
C MET A 120 -21.37 -27.36 30.51
N GLN A 121 -21.46 -26.50 31.53
CA GLN A 121 -21.19 -25.06 31.44
C GLN A 121 -19.83 -24.71 30.78
N LYS A 122 -18.75 -25.45 31.09
CA LYS A 122 -17.42 -25.16 30.55
C LYS A 122 -17.26 -25.66 29.11
N PHE A 123 -18.03 -26.69 28.74
CA PHE A 123 -18.16 -27.13 27.35
C PHE A 123 -19.02 -26.15 26.53
N GLU A 124 -20.12 -25.65 27.10
CA GLU A 124 -21.00 -24.64 26.49
C GLU A 124 -20.26 -23.31 26.26
N MET A 125 -19.49 -22.81 27.23
CA MET A 125 -18.65 -21.63 27.03
C MET A 125 -17.60 -21.83 25.92
N LEU A 126 -16.89 -22.97 25.91
CA LEU A 126 -15.92 -23.27 24.84
C LEU A 126 -16.59 -23.41 23.47
N ASN A 127 -17.85 -23.86 23.41
CA ASN A 127 -18.59 -23.94 22.16
C ASN A 127 -19.07 -22.56 21.70
N ALA A 128 -19.52 -21.68 22.61
CA ALA A 128 -19.84 -20.29 22.31
C ALA A 128 -18.60 -19.47 21.89
N GLU A 129 -17.44 -19.71 22.50
CA GLU A 129 -16.16 -19.16 22.05
C GLU A 129 -15.77 -19.67 20.66
N LEU A 130 -16.03 -20.94 20.35
CA LEU A 130 -15.78 -21.52 19.02
C LEU A 130 -16.70 -20.91 17.96
N GLU A 131 -17.99 -20.75 18.26
CA GLU A 131 -18.99 -20.11 17.40
C GLU A 131 -18.64 -18.63 17.15
N GLY A 132 -18.31 -17.86 18.19
CA GLY A 132 -17.87 -16.47 18.04
C GLY A 132 -16.57 -16.33 17.23
N ASN A 133 -15.64 -17.29 17.34
CA ASN A 133 -14.44 -17.34 16.51
C ASN A 133 -14.75 -17.71 15.04
N GLN A 134 -15.75 -18.56 14.79
CA GLN A 134 -16.23 -18.86 13.43
C GLN A 134 -16.93 -17.65 12.80
N GLU A 135 -17.77 -16.92 13.55
CA GLU A 135 -18.40 -15.68 13.09
C GLU A 135 -17.35 -14.59 12.74
N LEU A 136 -16.31 -14.46 13.56
CA LEU A 136 -15.18 -13.56 13.28
C LEU A 136 -14.37 -13.99 12.05
N ALA A 137 -14.17 -15.29 11.84
CA ALA A 137 -13.50 -15.80 10.64
C ALA A 137 -14.34 -15.54 9.38
N ASN A 138 -15.65 -15.79 9.43
CA ASN A 138 -16.56 -15.54 8.32
C ASN A 138 -16.68 -14.04 8.01
N SER A 139 -16.71 -13.18 9.03
CA SER A 139 -16.70 -11.72 8.84
C SER A 139 -15.44 -11.24 8.13
N ARG A 140 -14.26 -11.76 8.54
CA ARG A 140 -12.98 -11.46 7.88
C ARG A 140 -12.92 -11.97 6.43
N MET A 141 -13.50 -13.13 6.15
CA MET A 141 -13.60 -13.64 4.77
C MET A 141 -14.46 -12.72 3.90
N ALA A 142 -15.62 -12.27 4.39
CA ALA A 142 -16.48 -11.33 3.67
C ALA A 142 -15.82 -9.95 3.47
N GLU A 143 -15.06 -9.46 4.46
CA GLU A 143 -14.25 -8.23 4.32
C GLU A 143 -13.15 -8.39 3.26
N LEU A 144 -12.47 -9.54 3.21
CA LEU A 144 -11.47 -9.83 2.17
C LEU A 144 -12.08 -9.93 0.77
N GLU A 145 -13.25 -10.57 0.62
CA GLU A 145 -13.99 -10.62 -0.64
C GLU A 145 -14.43 -9.22 -1.11
N LYS A 146 -14.88 -8.37 -0.19
CA LYS A 146 -15.21 -6.95 -0.47
C LYS A 146 -13.99 -6.17 -0.94
N LEU A 147 -12.87 -6.27 -0.23
CA LEU A 147 -11.60 -5.61 -0.60
C LEU A 147 -11.06 -6.11 -1.95
N GLN A 148 -11.25 -7.39 -2.28
CA GLN A 148 -10.88 -7.95 -3.58
C GLN A 148 -11.74 -7.38 -4.73
N LEU A 149 -13.04 -7.17 -4.50
CA LEU A 149 -13.94 -6.50 -5.44
C LEU A 149 -13.60 -5.01 -5.62
N GLU A 150 -13.29 -4.31 -4.53
CA GLU A 150 -12.86 -2.90 -4.56
C GLU A 150 -11.53 -2.74 -5.32
N LEU A 151 -10.57 -3.65 -5.12
CA LEU A 151 -9.31 -3.69 -5.87
C LEU A 151 -9.54 -3.94 -7.37
N GLN A 152 -10.40 -4.89 -7.74
CA GLN A 152 -10.75 -5.11 -9.15
C GLN A 152 -11.45 -3.89 -9.78
N ALA A 153 -12.30 -3.18 -9.04
CA ALA A 153 -12.92 -1.94 -9.51
C ALA A 153 -11.89 -0.82 -9.69
N ALA A 154 -10.93 -0.69 -8.76
CA ALA A 154 -9.84 0.28 -8.85
C ALA A 154 -8.92 0.03 -10.05
N VAL A 155 -8.51 -1.23 -10.29
CA VAL A 155 -7.70 -1.62 -11.45
C VAL A 155 -8.42 -1.28 -12.76
N ARG A 156 -9.70 -1.64 -12.91
CA ARG A 156 -10.51 -1.27 -14.09
C ARG A 156 -10.66 0.26 -14.26
N GLY A 157 -10.70 1.01 -13.16
CA GLY A 157 -10.67 2.47 -13.17
C GLY A 157 -9.32 3.04 -13.65
N GLN A 158 -8.22 2.40 -13.26
CA GLN A 158 -6.86 2.78 -13.65
C GLN A 158 -6.56 2.45 -15.11
N GLU A 159 -7.02 1.31 -15.63
CA GLU A 159 -6.99 0.96 -17.06
C GLU A 159 -7.70 2.04 -17.90
N ARG A 160 -8.94 2.42 -17.53
CA ARG A 160 -9.69 3.48 -18.21
C ARG A 160 -8.95 4.82 -18.22
N ARG A 161 -8.27 5.18 -17.13
CA ARG A 161 -7.42 6.38 -17.05
C ARG A 161 -6.18 6.26 -17.95
N ALA A 162 -5.55 5.09 -18.03
CA ALA A 162 -4.42 4.86 -18.92
C ALA A 162 -4.80 5.01 -20.41
N TYR A 163 -5.98 4.51 -20.82
CA TYR A 163 -6.52 4.75 -22.16
C TYR A 163 -6.76 6.24 -22.43
N ALA A 164 -7.34 6.98 -21.47
CA ALA A 164 -7.54 8.42 -21.62
C ALA A 164 -6.22 9.20 -21.75
N VAL A 165 -5.18 8.83 -20.99
CA VAL A 165 -3.84 9.42 -21.08
C VAL A 165 -3.18 9.12 -22.43
N MET A 166 -3.29 7.90 -22.96
CA MET A 166 -2.76 7.58 -24.30
C MET A 166 -3.45 8.40 -25.42
N VAL A 167 -4.78 8.59 -25.33
CA VAL A 167 -5.51 9.42 -26.31
C VAL A 167 -5.09 10.89 -26.22
N LEU A 168 -4.95 11.43 -25.01
CA LEU A 168 -4.44 12.80 -24.81
C LEU A 168 -2.99 12.96 -25.30
N GLN A 169 -2.12 11.98 -25.07
CA GLN A 169 -0.74 12.00 -25.54
C GLN A 169 -0.63 11.97 -27.08
N SER A 170 -1.52 11.23 -27.75
CA SER A 170 -1.66 11.23 -29.21
C SER A 170 -2.13 12.60 -29.72
N GLN A 171 -3.17 13.18 -29.12
CA GLN A 171 -3.67 14.51 -29.49
C GLN A 171 -2.62 15.61 -29.28
N PHE A 172 -1.89 15.57 -28.16
CA PHE A 172 -0.83 16.53 -27.86
C PHE A 172 0.35 16.41 -28.85
N SER A 173 0.67 15.20 -29.27
CA SER A 173 1.73 14.94 -30.26
C SER A 173 1.37 15.46 -31.67
N LEU A 174 0.09 15.39 -32.05
CA LEU A 174 -0.43 16.00 -33.29
C LEU A 174 -0.34 17.54 -33.23
N LEU A 175 -0.92 18.15 -32.19
CA LEU A 175 -0.88 19.60 -31.99
C LEU A 175 0.56 20.15 -31.90
N TYR A 176 1.48 19.38 -31.29
CA TYR A 176 2.89 19.74 -31.24
C TYR A 176 3.51 19.77 -32.64
N HIS A 177 3.28 18.74 -33.47
CA HIS A 177 3.78 18.70 -34.86
C HIS A 177 3.19 19.81 -35.74
N GLU A 178 1.89 20.09 -35.61
CA GLU A 178 1.24 21.22 -36.31
C GLU A 178 1.85 22.57 -35.87
N SER A 179 2.06 22.78 -34.56
CA SER A 179 2.72 23.98 -34.05
C SER A 179 4.17 24.12 -34.53
N LEU A 180 4.86 22.99 -34.73
CA LEU A 180 6.24 22.96 -35.24
C LEU A 180 6.27 23.30 -36.74
N GLN A 181 5.32 22.78 -37.53
CA GLN A 181 5.17 23.13 -38.94
C GLN A 181 4.80 24.61 -39.12
N VAL A 182 3.90 25.16 -38.30
CA VAL A 182 3.56 26.59 -38.32
C VAL A 182 4.78 27.46 -37.94
N LYS A 183 5.59 27.05 -36.94
CA LYS A 183 6.84 27.75 -36.59
C LYS A 183 7.89 27.68 -37.70
N MET A 184 8.01 26.53 -38.39
CA MET A 184 8.89 26.38 -39.56
C MET A 184 8.43 27.26 -40.73
N ALA A 185 7.13 27.33 -41.00
CA ALA A 185 6.55 28.20 -42.02
C ALA A 185 6.66 29.70 -41.68
N ALA A 186 6.63 30.07 -40.40
CA ALA A 186 6.80 31.44 -39.92
C ALA A 186 8.28 31.88 -39.81
N GLY A 187 9.25 31.01 -40.08
CA GLY A 187 10.69 31.23 -39.90
C GLY A 187 11.37 32.24 -40.86
N GLY A 188 10.63 33.21 -41.39
CA GLY A 188 11.09 34.15 -42.43
C GLY A 188 11.29 35.61 -42.01
N CYS A 189 10.87 36.01 -40.81
CA CYS A 189 10.93 37.43 -40.38
C CYS A 189 11.70 37.63 -39.08
N CYS A 190 13.01 37.82 -39.20
CA CYS A 190 13.87 38.28 -38.09
C CYS A 190 13.86 39.82 -38.02
N TRP A 191 13.28 40.39 -36.97
CA TRP A 191 13.38 41.82 -36.67
C TRP A 191 14.74 42.14 -36.01
N PRO A 192 15.47 43.20 -36.43
CA PRO A 192 16.81 43.45 -35.94
C PRO A 192 16.86 44.20 -34.60
N LYS A 193 17.61 43.61 -33.65
CA LYS A 193 18.29 44.23 -32.48
C LYS A 193 17.42 44.91 -31.39
N GLN A 194 17.30 44.21 -30.25
CA GLN A 194 17.46 44.82 -28.90
C GLN A 194 18.20 43.83 -27.96
N PRO A 195 18.85 44.29 -26.87
CA PRO A 195 19.61 43.43 -25.97
C PRO A 195 18.90 43.09 -24.63
N PRO A 196 18.12 41.99 -24.58
CA PRO A 196 17.83 41.28 -23.32
C PRO A 196 18.23 39.78 -23.35
N CYS A 197 18.88 39.33 -24.43
CA CYS A 197 19.03 37.92 -24.81
C CYS A 197 19.88 37.03 -23.85
N SER A 198 20.44 37.56 -22.76
CA SER A 198 21.25 36.77 -21.82
C SER A 198 20.39 36.02 -20.78
N ASP A 199 19.37 36.68 -20.23
CA ASP A 199 18.53 36.11 -19.17
C ASP A 199 17.56 35.06 -19.71
N GLU A 200 16.96 35.31 -20.88
CA GLU A 200 16.13 34.32 -21.58
C GLU A 200 16.91 33.05 -21.93
N LEU A 201 18.17 33.19 -22.39
CA LEU A 201 19.05 32.05 -22.66
C LEU A 201 19.43 31.31 -21.36
N GLY A 202 19.57 32.02 -20.24
CA GLY A 202 19.76 31.45 -18.91
C GLY A 202 18.55 30.65 -18.42
N VAL A 203 17.34 31.20 -18.58
CA VAL A 203 16.07 30.51 -18.30
C VAL A 203 15.90 29.29 -19.20
N GLN A 204 16.19 29.41 -20.50
CA GLN A 204 16.09 28.29 -21.45
C GLN A 204 17.07 27.15 -21.12
N LYS A 205 18.28 27.46 -20.62
CA LYS A 205 19.23 26.44 -20.14
C LYS A 205 18.74 25.73 -18.88
N ARG A 206 18.15 26.47 -17.92
CA ARG A 206 17.52 25.90 -16.71
C ARG A 206 16.36 24.96 -17.06
N LEU A 207 15.40 25.42 -17.87
CA LEU A 207 14.30 24.56 -18.34
C LEU A 207 14.78 23.31 -19.07
N ARG A 208 15.85 23.37 -19.87
CA ARG A 208 16.44 22.16 -20.48
C ARG A 208 17.04 21.20 -19.46
N THR A 209 17.64 21.69 -18.38
CA THR A 209 18.19 20.82 -17.32
C THR A 209 17.08 20.22 -16.46
N GLU A 210 16.05 20.99 -16.15
CA GLU A 210 14.84 20.51 -15.47
C GLU A 210 14.10 19.44 -16.29
N VAL A 211 13.94 19.63 -17.61
CA VAL A 211 13.34 18.62 -18.49
C VAL A 211 14.14 17.32 -18.50
N ILE A 212 15.48 17.38 -18.59
CA ILE A 212 16.34 16.17 -18.54
C ILE A 212 16.19 15.47 -17.19
N GLN A 213 16.17 16.20 -16.07
CA GLN A 213 15.96 15.62 -14.74
C GLN A 213 14.56 15.00 -14.59
N LEU A 214 13.54 15.58 -15.21
CA LEU A 214 12.19 15.01 -15.25
C LEU A 214 12.12 13.77 -16.14
N GLU A 215 12.86 13.72 -17.24
CA GLU A 215 12.98 12.52 -18.09
C GLU A 215 13.71 11.38 -17.37
N ASP A 216 14.81 11.67 -16.67
CA ASP A 216 15.57 10.70 -15.87
C ASP A 216 14.73 10.13 -14.70
N THR A 217 14.03 10.99 -13.96
CA THR A 217 13.14 10.53 -12.87
C THR A 217 11.94 9.74 -13.39
N LEU A 218 11.37 10.09 -14.54
CA LEU A 218 10.29 9.33 -15.17
C LEU A 218 10.79 7.97 -15.70
N ALA A 219 12.02 7.89 -16.22
CA ALA A 219 12.67 6.63 -16.57
C ALA A 219 12.93 5.75 -15.34
N GLN A 220 13.35 6.33 -14.22
CA GLN A 220 13.55 5.61 -12.96
C GLN A 220 12.22 5.07 -12.41
N VAL A 221 11.15 5.87 -12.36
CA VAL A 221 9.81 5.43 -11.92
C VAL A 221 9.25 4.31 -12.82
N ARG A 222 9.50 4.34 -14.13
CA ARG A 222 9.14 3.24 -15.04
C ARG A 222 9.88 1.94 -14.71
N LYS A 223 11.17 2.02 -14.36
CA LYS A 223 11.98 0.87 -13.97
C LYS A 223 11.54 0.28 -12.62
N GLU A 224 11.20 1.14 -11.66
CA GLU A 224 10.63 0.74 -10.38
C GLU A 224 9.26 0.07 -10.55
N TYR A 225 8.39 0.63 -11.40
CA TYR A 225 7.10 0.02 -11.75
C TYR A 225 7.26 -1.37 -12.38
N GLU A 226 8.18 -1.54 -13.34
CA GLU A 226 8.39 -2.86 -13.98
C GLU A 226 9.00 -3.88 -12.99
N MET A 227 9.87 -3.44 -12.07
CA MET A 227 10.36 -4.29 -10.98
C MET A 227 9.22 -4.75 -10.06
N LEU A 228 8.39 -3.81 -9.61
CA LEU A 228 7.26 -4.08 -8.71
C LEU A 228 6.20 -4.99 -9.39
N ARG A 229 6.02 -4.84 -10.70
CA ARG A 229 5.19 -5.72 -11.52
C ARG A 229 5.75 -7.14 -11.56
N ILE A 230 7.05 -7.32 -11.81
CA ILE A 230 7.69 -8.64 -11.82
C ILE A 230 7.60 -9.30 -10.44
N GLU A 231 7.81 -8.55 -9.35
CA GLU A 231 7.61 -9.02 -7.98
C GLU A 231 6.15 -9.44 -7.73
N PHE A 232 5.18 -8.69 -8.25
CA PHE A 232 3.76 -9.04 -8.14
C PHE A 232 3.41 -10.31 -8.93
N GLU A 233 3.89 -10.45 -10.17
CA GLU A 233 3.70 -11.65 -11.00
C GLU A 233 4.34 -12.90 -10.34
N GLN A 234 5.54 -12.77 -9.74
CA GLN A 234 6.18 -13.85 -8.98
C GLN A 234 5.41 -14.24 -7.71
N ASN A 235 4.94 -13.25 -6.93
CA ASN A 235 4.11 -13.51 -5.76
C ASN A 235 2.78 -14.17 -6.13
N LEU A 236 2.16 -13.77 -7.24
CA LEU A 236 0.93 -14.36 -7.72
C LEU A 236 1.13 -15.83 -8.12
N ALA A 237 2.19 -16.14 -8.87
CA ALA A 237 2.56 -17.51 -9.24
C ALA A 237 2.88 -18.40 -8.02
N ALA A 238 3.56 -17.85 -7.00
CA ALA A 238 3.81 -18.56 -5.74
C ALA A 238 2.50 -18.84 -4.97
N ASN A 239 1.56 -17.91 -4.98
CA ASN A 239 0.28 -18.05 -4.30
C ASN A 239 -0.67 -19.01 -5.04
N GLU A 240 -0.60 -19.09 -6.38
CA GLU A 240 -1.28 -20.11 -7.18
C GLU A 240 -0.80 -21.53 -6.81
N GLN A 241 0.50 -21.73 -6.56
CA GLN A 241 1.03 -23.02 -6.07
C GLN A 241 0.58 -23.36 -4.64
N ALA A 242 0.26 -22.37 -3.81
CA ALA A 242 -0.29 -22.61 -2.48
C ALA A 242 -1.75 -23.13 -2.50
N GLY A 243 -2.49 -22.92 -3.59
CA GLY A 243 -3.88 -23.40 -3.76
C GLY A 243 -4.02 -24.92 -3.66
N PRO A 244 -3.31 -25.71 -4.49
CA PRO A 244 -3.26 -27.17 -4.43
C PRO A 244 -2.84 -27.70 -3.05
N ILE A 245 -1.75 -27.17 -2.47
CA ILE A 245 -1.23 -27.60 -1.16
C ILE A 245 -2.30 -27.40 -0.06
N ASN A 246 -2.96 -26.24 -0.04
CA ASN A 246 -4.04 -25.97 0.91
C ASN A 246 -5.28 -26.86 0.69
N ARG A 247 -5.54 -27.29 -0.56
CA ARG A 247 -6.62 -28.24 -0.88
C ARG A 247 -6.28 -29.65 -0.38
N GLU A 248 -5.06 -30.13 -0.62
CA GLU A 248 -4.56 -31.41 -0.10
C GLU A 248 -4.55 -31.43 1.43
N MET A 249 -4.08 -30.36 2.07
CA MET A 249 -4.12 -30.22 3.53
C MET A 249 -5.55 -30.31 4.09
N ARG A 250 -6.54 -29.67 3.44
CA ARG A 250 -7.96 -29.80 3.81
C ARG A 250 -8.49 -31.23 3.65
N HIS A 251 -8.14 -31.92 2.56
CA HIS A 251 -8.50 -33.33 2.37
C HIS A 251 -7.84 -34.25 3.41
N LEU A 252 -6.58 -34.00 3.77
CA LEU A 252 -5.86 -34.74 4.81
C LEU A 252 -6.50 -34.54 6.20
N ILE A 253 -6.83 -33.30 6.55
CA ILE A 253 -7.54 -32.97 7.80
C ILE A 253 -8.89 -33.68 7.86
N SER A 254 -9.68 -33.64 6.78
CA SER A 254 -10.99 -34.32 6.72
C SER A 254 -10.86 -35.84 6.85
N SER A 255 -9.86 -36.45 6.18
CA SER A 255 -9.56 -37.87 6.31
C SER A 255 -9.16 -38.25 7.74
N LEU A 256 -8.27 -37.49 8.37
CA LEU A 256 -7.85 -37.70 9.76
C LEU A 256 -9.00 -37.54 10.75
N GLN A 257 -9.89 -36.55 10.54
CA GLN A 257 -11.09 -36.36 11.35
C GLN A 257 -12.04 -37.57 11.23
N ASN A 258 -12.26 -38.09 10.02
CA ASN A 258 -13.07 -39.28 9.77
C ASN A 258 -12.49 -40.54 10.44
N HIS A 259 -11.17 -40.77 10.31
CA HIS A 259 -10.50 -41.85 11.03
C HIS A 259 -10.62 -41.71 12.55
N ASN A 260 -10.48 -40.49 13.09
CA ASN A 260 -10.63 -40.24 14.52
C ASN A 260 -12.08 -40.52 14.99
N HIS A 261 -13.08 -40.16 14.18
CA HIS A 261 -14.49 -40.48 14.45
C HIS A 261 -14.74 -42.00 14.43
N GLN A 262 -14.21 -42.71 13.43
CA GLN A 262 -14.32 -44.17 13.33
C GLN A 262 -13.68 -44.87 14.54
N LEU A 263 -12.48 -44.44 14.97
CA LEU A 263 -11.80 -44.99 16.15
C LEU A 263 -12.58 -44.72 17.44
N LYS A 264 -13.23 -43.55 17.59
CA LYS A 264 -14.14 -43.29 18.71
C LYS A 264 -15.32 -44.26 18.71
N GLY A 265 -15.91 -44.54 17.55
CA GLY A 265 -16.96 -45.55 17.38
C GLY A 265 -16.50 -46.96 17.75
N ASP A 266 -15.31 -47.37 17.32
CA ASP A 266 -14.75 -48.68 17.64
C ASP A 266 -14.38 -48.83 19.12
N VAL A 267 -13.81 -47.79 19.75
CA VAL A 267 -13.59 -47.75 21.20
C VAL A 267 -14.92 -47.90 21.97
N GLN A 268 -16.01 -47.28 21.51
CA GLN A 268 -17.33 -47.49 22.11
C GLN A 268 -17.84 -48.93 21.91
N ARG A 269 -17.65 -49.52 20.73
CA ARG A 269 -17.98 -50.94 20.46
C ARG A 269 -17.19 -51.89 21.36
N TYR A 270 -15.88 -51.70 21.50
CA TYR A 270 -15.06 -52.52 22.39
C TYR A 270 -15.44 -52.35 23.85
N LYS A 271 -15.71 -51.11 24.32
CA LYS A 271 -16.22 -50.86 25.68
C LYS A 271 -17.56 -51.57 25.95
N ARG A 272 -18.43 -51.69 24.94
CA ARG A 272 -19.68 -52.46 25.07
C ARG A 272 -19.41 -53.96 25.20
N LYS A 273 -18.61 -54.53 24.31
CA LYS A 273 -18.18 -55.95 24.39
C LYS A 273 -17.50 -56.29 25.71
N LEU A 274 -16.66 -55.40 26.24
CA LEU A 274 -16.00 -55.58 27.53
C LEU A 274 -17.01 -55.64 28.70
N ARG A 275 -18.08 -54.83 28.64
CA ARG A 275 -19.19 -54.90 29.62
C ARG A 275 -20.02 -56.17 29.47
N GLU A 276 -20.26 -56.63 28.24
CA GLU A 276 -20.98 -57.87 27.94
C GLU A 276 -20.19 -59.09 28.49
N VAL A 277 -18.90 -59.20 28.15
CA VAL A 277 -18.02 -60.26 28.67
C VAL A 277 -17.85 -60.18 30.18
N GLN A 278 -17.75 -58.98 30.77
CA GLN A 278 -17.72 -58.83 32.23
C GLN A 278 -19.03 -59.29 32.89
N ALA A 279 -20.18 -59.06 32.25
CA ALA A 279 -21.46 -59.56 32.73
C ALA A 279 -21.58 -61.09 32.60
N GLU A 280 -20.99 -61.70 31.57
CA GLU A 280 -20.89 -63.16 31.43
C GLU A 280 -19.96 -63.78 32.48
N ILE A 281 -18.77 -63.20 32.70
CA ILE A 281 -17.85 -63.60 33.78
C ILE A 281 -18.56 -63.52 35.14
N ASN A 282 -19.31 -62.45 35.40
CA ASN A 282 -20.06 -62.29 36.65
C ASN A 282 -21.19 -63.34 36.78
N LYS A 283 -21.85 -63.74 35.69
CA LYS A 283 -22.84 -64.83 35.68
C LYS A 283 -22.20 -66.20 35.97
N VAL A 284 -21.05 -66.50 35.36
CA VAL A 284 -20.31 -67.76 35.59
C VAL A 284 -19.71 -67.81 37.00
N GLY A 285 -19.19 -66.69 37.50
CA GLY A 285 -18.71 -66.53 38.87
C GLY A 285 -19.83 -66.69 39.91
N GLY A 286 -21.03 -66.15 39.61
CA GLY A 286 -22.22 -66.37 40.42
C GLY A 286 -22.69 -67.84 40.42
N ALA A 287 -22.57 -68.54 39.30
CA ALA A 287 -22.89 -69.97 39.19
C ALA A 287 -21.91 -70.87 39.94
N SER A 288 -20.62 -70.49 40.04
CA SER A 288 -19.61 -71.19 40.86
C SER A 288 -19.71 -70.89 42.37
N GLY A 289 -20.68 -70.08 42.80
CA GLY A 289 -20.89 -69.63 44.18
C GLY A 289 -21.41 -70.68 45.18
N ARG A 290 -21.08 -71.98 45.03
CA ARG A 290 -21.34 -73.02 46.04
C ARG A 290 -20.19 -74.04 46.13
N GLY A 291 -19.07 -73.64 46.71
CA GLY A 291 -18.07 -74.60 47.17
C GLY A 291 -16.70 -74.02 47.50
N ARG A 292 -16.21 -74.35 48.70
CA ARG A 292 -14.81 -74.22 49.18
C ARG A 292 -14.33 -72.78 49.41
N GLY A 293 -14.37 -72.36 50.66
CA GLY A 293 -13.50 -71.27 51.14
C GLY A 293 -12.07 -71.76 51.36
N LEU A 294 -11.11 -70.83 51.37
CA LEU A 294 -9.78 -70.99 51.97
C LEU A 294 -9.21 -69.61 52.33
N ALA A 295 -8.58 -69.54 53.51
CA ALA A 295 -7.62 -68.54 53.97
C ALA A 295 -7.90 -67.04 53.68
N ARG A 296 -8.53 -66.37 54.66
CA ARG A 296 -8.24 -64.95 54.94
C ARG A 296 -6.79 -64.85 55.44
N VAL A 297 -5.92 -64.11 54.73
CA VAL A 297 -4.67 -63.58 55.29
C VAL A 297 -4.66 -62.07 55.07
N GLY A 298 -4.75 -61.32 56.15
CA GLY A 298 -4.54 -59.87 56.12
C GLY A 298 -3.09 -59.56 56.47
N VAL A 299 -2.46 -58.65 55.73
CA VAL A 299 -1.19 -58.02 56.14
C VAL A 299 -1.35 -56.50 56.05
N ALA A 300 -0.81 -55.82 57.06
CA ALA A 300 -1.01 -54.41 57.32
C ALA A 300 -0.23 -53.49 56.36
N LYS A 301 -0.64 -52.23 56.35
CA LYS A 301 -0.09 -51.12 55.57
C LYS A 301 0.60 -50.15 56.52
N LYS A 302 1.92 -49.95 56.41
CA LYS A 302 2.64 -48.67 56.66
C LYS A 302 4.14 -48.77 56.28
N PRO A 303 4.86 -47.63 56.12
CA PRO A 303 6.00 -47.55 55.19
C PRO A 303 7.38 -47.48 55.85
N GLY A 304 8.41 -47.76 55.06
CA GLY A 304 9.79 -47.31 55.27
C GLY A 304 10.37 -46.85 53.93
N GLY A 305 11.13 -45.75 53.92
CA GLY A 305 11.64 -45.17 52.68
C GLY A 305 13.06 -44.63 52.79
N CYS A 306 13.89 -45.03 51.83
CA CYS A 306 15.12 -44.40 51.32
C CYS A 306 15.75 -45.42 50.34
N GLY A 307 16.37 -45.10 49.20
CA GLY A 307 16.43 -43.85 48.47
C GLY A 307 17.83 -43.59 47.93
N PHE A 308 18.08 -43.78 46.61
CA PHE A 308 19.15 -43.04 45.91
C PHE A 308 19.11 -43.12 44.36
N LYS A 309 19.35 -41.94 43.78
CA LYS A 309 20.00 -41.59 42.50
C LYS A 309 19.54 -42.14 41.13
N ARG A 310 19.33 -41.16 40.25
CA ARG A 310 19.19 -41.14 38.78
C ARG A 310 20.14 -42.09 38.03
N CYS A 311 19.66 -42.62 36.89
CA CYS A 311 20.33 -42.49 35.58
C CYS A 311 19.40 -42.86 34.40
N GLY A 312 19.51 -42.12 33.28
CA GLY A 312 19.21 -42.58 31.89
C GLY A 312 17.75 -42.90 31.47
N PRO A 313 17.19 -42.25 30.44
CA PRO A 313 15.95 -42.67 29.79
C PRO A 313 16.20 -43.61 28.59
N PHE A 314 15.40 -44.66 28.43
CA PHE A 314 15.28 -45.37 27.14
C PHE A 314 13.83 -45.71 26.79
N LYS A 315 13.55 -45.71 25.48
CA LYS A 315 12.21 -45.71 24.88
C LYS A 315 11.60 -47.11 24.79
N ARG A 316 10.27 -47.23 24.94
CA ARG A 316 9.34 -47.73 23.89
C ARG A 316 7.93 -47.98 24.42
N SER A 317 6.93 -47.31 23.83
CA SER A 317 5.84 -47.99 23.10
C SER A 317 4.83 -46.95 22.60
N VAL A 318 4.71 -46.82 21.27
CA VAL A 318 3.56 -46.18 20.63
C VAL A 318 2.76 -47.31 19.99
N VAL A 319 1.49 -47.42 20.36
CA VAL A 319 0.55 -48.32 19.69
C VAL A 319 0.06 -47.62 18.42
N ALA A 320 0.53 -48.07 17.26
CA ALA A 320 0.06 -47.59 15.97
C ALA A 320 -1.08 -48.47 15.46
N VAL A 321 -2.22 -47.86 15.16
CA VAL A 321 -3.37 -48.50 14.54
C VAL A 321 -3.17 -48.54 13.02
N ARG A 322 -3.39 -49.70 12.39
CA ARG A 322 -3.60 -49.81 10.92
C ARG A 322 -5.10 -49.84 10.61
N VAL A 323 -5.52 -49.05 9.62
CA VAL A 323 -6.79 -49.25 8.88
C VAL A 323 -6.47 -49.08 7.39
N GLY A 324 -6.96 -50.01 6.57
CA GLY A 324 -6.73 -49.99 5.12
C GLY A 324 -7.03 -51.35 4.51
N GLY A 325 -8.31 -51.65 4.29
CA GLY A 325 -8.75 -52.88 3.63
C GLY A 325 -9.71 -52.58 2.49
N VAL A 326 -9.65 -53.40 1.43
CA VAL A 326 -10.65 -53.45 0.35
C VAL A 326 -11.19 -54.89 0.31
N SER A 327 -12.50 -55.05 0.07
CA SER A 327 -13.24 -56.28 0.40
C SER A 327 -13.72 -57.07 -0.83
N LEU A 328 -13.73 -58.41 -0.70
CA LEU A 328 -14.19 -59.39 -1.70
C LEU A 328 -15.64 -59.84 -1.46
N ARG A 329 -16.32 -60.35 -2.51
CA ARG A 329 -17.59 -61.13 -2.42
C ARG A 329 -17.38 -62.61 -2.82
N ARG A 330 -18.25 -63.52 -2.33
CA ARG A 330 -18.29 -65.00 -2.54
C ARG A 330 -19.23 -65.37 -3.71
N GLY A 331 -19.28 -66.56 -4.33
CA GLY A 331 -18.64 -67.91 -4.21
C GLY A 331 -19.10 -68.76 -5.44
N PRO A 332 -19.25 -70.12 -5.45
CA PRO A 332 -18.92 -71.21 -4.52
C PRO A 332 -17.91 -72.28 -5.11
N ARG A 333 -17.96 -73.56 -4.67
CA ARG A 333 -16.97 -74.69 -4.85
C ARG A 333 -17.64 -75.97 -5.45
N PRO A 334 -16.98 -77.17 -5.61
CA PRO A 334 -15.64 -77.63 -6.11
C PRO A 334 -15.79 -78.76 -7.21
N PRO A 335 -14.74 -79.52 -7.69
CA PRO A 335 -14.09 -80.70 -7.03
C PRO A 335 -12.55 -80.87 -7.34
N PRO A 336 -11.82 -81.94 -6.90
CA PRO A 336 -10.34 -81.94 -6.80
C PRO A 336 -9.51 -82.94 -7.66
N ARG A 337 -8.21 -82.58 -7.86
CA ARG A 337 -6.94 -83.36 -8.08
C ARG A 337 -6.91 -84.65 -8.93
N PRO A 338 -5.80 -84.84 -9.66
CA PRO A 338 -4.90 -85.98 -9.36
C PRO A 338 -3.42 -85.58 -9.16
N LEU A 339 -2.65 -86.45 -8.47
CA LEU A 339 -1.19 -86.42 -8.33
C LEU A 339 -0.58 -87.57 -9.15
N ALA A 340 0.62 -87.35 -9.72
CA ALA A 340 1.37 -88.37 -10.45
C ALA A 340 2.15 -89.33 -9.49
N PRO A 341 2.46 -90.59 -9.92
CA PRO A 341 3.08 -91.60 -9.07
C PRO A 341 4.63 -91.58 -9.09
N PRO A 342 5.29 -92.10 -8.03
CA PRO A 342 6.75 -92.33 -8.01
C PRO A 342 7.17 -93.71 -8.57
N PRO A 343 8.46 -93.91 -8.91
CA PRO A 343 8.98 -95.10 -9.61
C PRO A 343 9.34 -96.30 -8.68
N PRO A 344 9.55 -97.52 -9.25
CA PRO A 344 9.70 -98.76 -8.47
C PRO A 344 11.14 -99.09 -8.04
N ARG A 345 11.28 -99.97 -7.04
CA ARG A 345 12.51 -100.75 -6.75
C ARG A 345 12.19 -102.25 -6.56
N PRO A 346 13.08 -103.19 -6.93
CA PRO A 346 12.78 -104.64 -6.96
C PRO A 346 13.46 -105.46 -5.84
N ARG A 347 13.03 -106.74 -5.71
CA ARG A 347 13.66 -107.97 -5.11
C ARG A 347 12.75 -108.66 -4.07
N PRO A 348 12.95 -109.96 -3.75
CA PRO A 348 13.28 -111.09 -4.64
C PRO A 348 12.43 -112.35 -4.34
N GLU A 349 12.74 -113.48 -5.00
CA GLU A 349 12.06 -114.78 -4.84
C GLU A 349 12.27 -115.47 -3.46
N ARG A 350 11.30 -116.32 -3.08
CA ARG A 350 11.46 -117.77 -2.83
C ARG A 350 10.09 -118.42 -2.55
N GLY A 351 9.86 -119.63 -3.07
CA GLY A 351 8.59 -120.37 -2.89
C GLY A 351 8.77 -121.71 -2.18
N ALA A 352 7.67 -122.46 -2.02
CA ALA A 352 7.64 -123.92 -1.77
C ALA A 352 6.21 -124.49 -1.88
N GLY A 353 6.06 -125.74 -2.35
CA GLY A 353 5.06 -126.68 -1.82
C GLY A 353 3.86 -127.13 -2.70
N GLY A 354 3.95 -128.36 -3.24
CA GLY A 354 3.00 -129.44 -2.90
C GLY A 354 1.82 -129.82 -3.83
N GLY A 355 1.87 -131.04 -4.40
CA GLY A 355 0.70 -131.85 -4.84
C GLY A 355 0.07 -131.52 -6.22
N ALA A 356 -0.63 -132.42 -6.92
CA ALA A 356 -0.86 -133.87 -6.71
C ALA A 356 -1.35 -134.60 -8.01
N ARG A 357 -1.12 -135.93 -8.04
CA ARG A 357 -1.84 -137.08 -8.69
C ARG A 357 -2.73 -136.95 -9.96
N GLY A 358 -2.70 -138.02 -10.77
CA GLY A 358 -3.70 -138.42 -11.79
C GLY A 358 -3.04 -138.95 -13.07
N GLU A 359 -2.62 -140.22 -13.20
CA GLU A 359 -3.42 -141.44 -13.47
C GLU A 359 -4.41 -141.39 -14.65
N GLY A 360 -4.16 -142.25 -15.66
CA GLY A 360 -5.00 -142.52 -16.83
C GLY A 360 -4.37 -143.63 -17.68
N ARG A 361 -5.07 -144.75 -17.90
CA ARG A 361 -4.54 -146.03 -18.41
C ARG A 361 -5.47 -146.59 -19.51
N GLU A 362 -5.06 -147.69 -20.14
CA GLU A 362 -5.75 -148.54 -21.17
C GLU A 362 -5.27 -148.26 -22.62
N ARG A 363 -4.59 -149.15 -23.37
CA ARG A 363 -4.50 -150.64 -23.53
C ARG A 363 -5.64 -151.26 -24.39
N PRO A 364 -5.39 -152.34 -25.19
CA PRO A 364 -6.03 -152.49 -26.51
C PRO A 364 -6.82 -153.81 -26.73
N LYS A 365 -7.49 -153.89 -27.89
CA LYS A 365 -7.94 -155.09 -28.66
C LYS A 365 -8.08 -154.61 -30.13
N GLY A 366 -7.90 -155.40 -31.19
CA GLY A 366 -7.75 -156.86 -31.32
C GLY A 366 -8.72 -157.35 -32.41
N GLY A 367 -8.23 -157.65 -33.63
CA GLY A 367 -9.01 -158.14 -34.77
C GLY A 367 -8.32 -159.35 -35.44
N PRO A 368 -9.05 -160.38 -35.91
CA PRO A 368 -8.45 -161.67 -36.27
C PRO A 368 -8.28 -161.92 -37.78
N GLU A 369 -7.25 -162.70 -38.16
CA GLU A 369 -7.25 -163.67 -39.27
C GLU A 369 -5.98 -164.56 -39.21
N GLU A 370 -6.00 -165.69 -39.93
CA GLU A 370 -4.94 -166.71 -40.12
C GLU A 370 -4.29 -167.32 -38.86
N GLY A 371 -5.02 -168.24 -38.20
CA GLY A 371 -4.47 -169.23 -37.28
C GLY A 371 -4.27 -170.61 -37.95
N LYS A 372 -3.02 -170.93 -38.35
CA LYS A 372 -2.52 -172.31 -38.59
C LYS A 372 -1.02 -172.45 -38.94
N LYS A 373 -0.27 -171.35 -39.17
CA LYS A 373 1.19 -171.39 -39.43
C LYS A 373 2.08 -171.10 -38.20
N LYS A 374 1.55 -170.44 -37.16
CA LYS A 374 2.33 -169.94 -36.00
C LYS A 374 2.90 -171.04 -35.10
N ASP A 375 2.21 -172.17 -34.96
CA ASP A 375 2.62 -173.24 -34.02
C ASP A 375 3.97 -173.89 -34.40
N SER A 376 4.32 -173.89 -35.70
CA SER A 376 5.58 -174.43 -36.22
C SER A 376 6.80 -173.55 -35.89
N GLU A 377 6.63 -172.22 -35.83
CA GLU A 377 7.69 -171.28 -35.48
C GLU A 377 7.90 -171.18 -33.97
N VAL A 378 6.80 -171.18 -33.19
CA VAL A 378 6.83 -171.20 -31.72
C VAL A 378 7.57 -172.45 -31.21
N LEU A 379 7.35 -173.63 -31.81
CA LEU A 379 8.07 -174.86 -31.44
C LEU A 379 9.59 -174.80 -31.72
N LYS A 380 10.05 -174.00 -32.69
CA LYS A 380 11.49 -173.78 -32.93
C LYS A 380 12.09 -172.79 -31.93
N GLN A 381 11.38 -171.71 -31.60
CA GLN A 381 11.82 -170.75 -30.58
C GLN A 381 11.95 -171.41 -29.20
N LEU A 382 10.94 -172.17 -28.75
CA LEU A 382 10.95 -172.88 -27.47
C LEU A 382 12.13 -173.87 -27.35
N ARG A 383 12.56 -174.50 -28.46
CA ARG A 383 13.75 -175.38 -28.47
C ARG A 383 15.06 -174.59 -28.32
N ALA A 384 15.15 -173.39 -28.89
CA ALA A 384 16.31 -172.51 -28.74
C ALA A 384 16.39 -171.90 -27.33
N GLU A 385 15.26 -171.50 -26.77
CA GLU A 385 15.15 -171.00 -25.38
C GLU A 385 15.48 -172.11 -24.37
N LEU A 386 14.99 -173.34 -24.57
CA LEU A 386 15.37 -174.48 -23.74
C LEU A 386 16.88 -174.73 -23.76
N LYS A 387 17.54 -174.58 -24.92
CA LYS A 387 18.99 -174.78 -25.04
C LYS A 387 19.79 -173.68 -24.32
N LYS A 388 19.39 -172.41 -24.47
CA LYS A 388 19.95 -171.28 -23.68
C LYS A 388 19.70 -171.46 -22.18
N ALA A 389 18.52 -171.92 -21.78
CA ALA A 389 18.21 -172.20 -20.37
C ALA A 389 19.08 -173.35 -19.82
N GLN A 390 19.36 -174.39 -20.61
CA GLN A 390 20.27 -175.47 -20.24
C GLN A 390 21.74 -175.01 -20.17
N GLU A 391 22.18 -174.10 -21.04
CA GLU A 391 23.52 -173.48 -20.98
C GLU A 391 23.63 -172.57 -19.74
N ASN A 392 22.69 -171.66 -19.52
CA ASN A 392 22.58 -170.85 -18.30
C ASN A 392 22.50 -171.72 -17.02
N GLN A 393 21.84 -172.87 -17.07
CA GLN A 393 21.78 -173.82 -15.94
C GLN A 393 23.15 -174.47 -15.67
N LYS A 394 23.93 -174.79 -16.72
CA LYS A 394 25.31 -175.29 -16.57
C LYS A 394 26.24 -174.22 -16.03
N GLU A 395 26.13 -172.98 -16.50
CA GLU A 395 26.90 -171.84 -15.99
C GLU A 395 26.54 -171.53 -14.53
N MET A 396 25.25 -171.46 -14.19
CA MET A 396 24.78 -171.28 -12.81
C MET A 396 25.23 -172.42 -11.90
N LYS A 397 25.24 -173.67 -12.40
CA LYS A 397 25.79 -174.81 -11.67
C LYS A 397 27.30 -174.67 -11.46
N LEU A 398 28.06 -174.22 -12.47
CA LEU A 398 29.50 -173.98 -12.36
C LEU A 398 29.80 -172.88 -11.32
N LEU A 399 29.04 -171.78 -11.34
CA LEU A 399 29.15 -170.70 -10.36
C LEU A 399 28.78 -171.18 -8.95
N LEU A 400 27.75 -172.02 -8.80
CA LEU A 400 27.38 -172.63 -7.52
C LEU A 400 28.44 -173.60 -7.00
N ASP A 401 29.04 -174.41 -7.86
CA ASP A 401 30.07 -175.37 -7.46
C ASP A 401 31.41 -174.67 -7.16
N MET A 402 31.74 -173.58 -7.87
CA MET A 402 32.83 -172.66 -7.49
C MET A 402 32.55 -171.91 -6.18
N TYR A 403 31.31 -171.48 -5.94
CA TYR A 403 30.91 -170.88 -4.67
C TYR A 403 30.98 -171.88 -3.52
N LYS A 404 30.62 -173.16 -3.75
CA LYS A 404 30.72 -174.25 -2.76
C LYS A 404 32.16 -174.66 -2.45
N SER A 405 33.07 -174.65 -3.44
CA SER A 405 34.47 -175.03 -3.23
C SER A 405 35.32 -173.91 -2.65
N ALA A 406 34.92 -172.64 -2.78
CA ALA A 406 35.58 -171.52 -2.14
C ALA A 406 35.59 -171.66 -0.59
N PRO A 407 36.75 -171.52 0.08
CA PRO A 407 36.83 -171.66 1.54
C PRO A 407 36.00 -170.58 2.26
N LYS A 408 35.53 -170.91 3.47
CA LYS A 408 34.59 -170.06 4.22
C LYS A 408 35.15 -168.64 4.44
N GLU A 409 36.43 -168.51 4.78
CA GLU A 409 37.11 -167.23 4.96
C GLU A 409 37.03 -166.31 3.73
N GLN A 410 37.06 -166.86 2.51
CA GLN A 410 36.98 -166.08 1.28
C GLN A 410 35.56 -165.55 1.03
N ARG A 411 34.53 -166.29 1.46
CA ARG A 411 33.12 -165.83 1.43
C ARG A 411 32.88 -164.78 2.51
N ASP A 412 33.31 -165.06 3.73
CA ASP A 412 33.19 -164.16 4.87
C ASP A 412 33.90 -162.83 4.56
N LYS A 413 35.12 -162.87 3.99
CA LYS A 413 35.84 -161.68 3.49
C LYS A 413 35.05 -160.89 2.44
N VAL A 414 34.40 -161.54 1.48
CA VAL A 414 33.55 -160.83 0.49
C VAL A 414 32.33 -160.19 1.15
N THR A 415 31.68 -160.86 2.11
CA THR A 415 30.55 -160.27 2.85
C THR A 415 30.99 -159.11 3.75
N LEU A 416 32.15 -159.20 4.40
CA LEU A 416 32.72 -158.12 5.20
C LEU A 416 33.15 -156.93 4.33
N MET A 417 33.77 -157.15 3.17
CA MET A 417 34.07 -156.08 2.20
C MET A 417 32.80 -155.43 1.65
N ALA A 418 31.70 -156.18 1.48
CA ALA A 418 30.42 -155.63 1.06
C ALA A 418 29.74 -154.83 2.20
N ALA A 419 29.82 -155.30 3.44
CA ALA A 419 29.33 -154.58 4.61
C ALA A 419 30.14 -153.31 4.87
N GLU A 420 31.48 -153.38 4.78
CA GLU A 420 32.39 -152.24 4.92
C GLU A 420 32.14 -151.18 3.83
N ARG A 421 31.90 -151.60 2.59
CA ARG A 421 31.50 -150.69 1.50
C ARG A 421 30.14 -150.03 1.76
N LYS A 422 29.16 -150.76 2.30
CA LYS A 422 27.86 -150.19 2.69
C LYS A 422 28.02 -149.18 3.83
N SER A 423 28.71 -149.54 4.92
CA SER A 423 28.94 -148.62 6.04
C SER A 423 29.80 -147.41 5.63
N LYS A 424 30.73 -147.56 4.69
CA LYS A 424 31.48 -146.43 4.11
C LYS A 424 30.56 -145.53 3.28
N ALA A 425 29.71 -146.08 2.42
CA ALA A 425 28.72 -145.32 1.67
C ALA A 425 27.73 -144.59 2.59
N GLU A 426 27.22 -145.24 3.64
CA GLU A 426 26.35 -144.65 4.65
C GLU A 426 27.06 -143.53 5.44
N LEU A 427 28.33 -143.72 5.80
CA LEU A 427 29.15 -142.67 6.44
C LEU A 427 29.45 -141.51 5.47
N GLU A 428 29.66 -141.78 4.18
CA GLU A 428 29.85 -140.76 3.15
C GLU A 428 28.55 -139.98 2.90
N GLU A 429 27.40 -140.65 2.84
CA GLU A 429 26.08 -140.01 2.80
C GLU A 429 25.82 -139.14 4.03
N LEU A 430 26.09 -139.63 5.24
CA LEU A 430 25.95 -138.84 6.47
C LEU A 430 26.92 -137.66 6.50
N ARG A 431 28.16 -137.81 6.02
CA ARG A 431 29.12 -136.70 5.84
C ARG A 431 28.67 -135.70 4.76
N CYS A 432 27.98 -136.13 3.72
CA CYS A 432 27.34 -135.24 2.74
C CYS A 432 26.19 -134.47 3.39
N ARG A 433 25.25 -135.16 4.05
CA ARG A 433 24.10 -134.54 4.73
C ARG A 433 24.53 -133.56 5.83
N TRP A 434 25.59 -133.88 6.58
CA TRP A 434 26.19 -132.95 7.56
C TRP A 434 26.77 -131.72 6.85
N ARG A 435 27.61 -131.87 5.82
CA ARG A 435 28.12 -130.73 5.03
C ARG A 435 26.99 -129.86 4.47
N GLU A 436 25.91 -130.46 3.96
CA GLU A 436 24.73 -129.72 3.49
C GLU A 436 23.96 -128.99 4.59
N LEU A 437 23.93 -129.51 5.82
CA LEU A 437 23.34 -128.86 6.98
C LEU A 437 24.21 -127.70 7.46
N GLU A 438 25.52 -127.91 7.58
CA GLU A 438 26.50 -126.85 7.89
C GLU A 438 26.52 -125.74 6.83
N GLU A 439 26.38 -126.08 5.55
CA GLU A 439 26.25 -125.08 4.49
C GLU A 439 24.91 -124.33 4.57
N ARG A 440 23.82 -125.00 4.94
CA ARG A 440 22.53 -124.34 5.18
C ARG A 440 22.62 -123.37 6.37
N GLU A 441 23.14 -123.81 7.50
CA GLU A 441 23.37 -122.99 8.69
C GLU A 441 24.29 -121.80 8.38
N ARG A 442 25.42 -122.00 7.67
CA ARG A 442 26.28 -120.89 7.24
C ARG A 442 25.58 -119.94 6.27
N ARG A 443 24.70 -120.41 5.39
CA ARG A 443 23.89 -119.56 4.49
C ARG A 443 22.82 -118.80 5.26
N GLU A 444 22.23 -119.38 6.30
CA GLU A 444 21.21 -118.75 7.16
C GLU A 444 21.83 -117.73 8.11
N SER A 445 22.95 -118.06 8.75
CA SER A 445 23.77 -117.13 9.54
C SER A 445 24.20 -115.91 8.71
N LYS A 446 24.66 -116.11 7.47
CA LYS A 446 24.96 -115.01 6.54
C LYS A 446 23.73 -114.16 6.22
N LYS A 447 22.58 -114.77 5.88
CA LYS A 447 21.33 -114.01 5.64
C LYS A 447 20.92 -113.19 6.86
N LEU A 448 21.02 -113.75 8.07
CA LEU A 448 20.67 -113.04 9.30
C LEU A 448 21.60 -111.85 9.55
N ALA A 449 22.90 -112.00 9.27
CA ALA A 449 23.87 -110.90 9.32
C ALA A 449 23.61 -109.84 8.24
N ASP A 450 23.30 -110.24 7.01
CA ASP A 450 22.93 -109.34 5.91
C ASP A 450 21.62 -108.59 6.21
N GLU A 451 20.62 -109.27 6.77
CA GLU A 451 19.36 -108.66 7.21
C GLU A 451 19.55 -107.70 8.38
N GLU A 452 20.43 -108.03 9.33
CA GLU A 452 20.77 -107.12 10.43
C GLU A 452 21.54 -105.91 9.93
N ALA A 453 22.49 -106.09 9.00
CA ALA A 453 23.17 -105.00 8.32
C ALA A 453 22.19 -104.10 7.55
N LEU A 454 21.23 -104.68 6.81
CA LEU A 454 20.17 -103.96 6.13
C LEU A 454 19.19 -103.28 7.10
N ARG A 455 18.94 -103.84 8.29
CA ARG A 455 18.16 -103.17 9.36
C ARG A 455 18.94 -101.97 9.90
N ARG A 456 20.22 -102.12 10.21
CA ARG A 456 21.11 -101.03 10.66
C ARG A 456 21.22 -99.91 9.61
N LEU A 457 21.40 -100.26 8.33
CA LEU A 457 21.42 -99.31 7.22
C LEU A 457 20.11 -98.51 7.15
N ARG A 458 18.94 -99.18 7.16
CA ARG A 458 17.64 -98.49 7.19
C ARG A 458 17.47 -97.55 8.38
N MET A 459 17.84 -97.98 9.58
CA MET A 459 17.83 -97.11 10.77
C MET A 459 18.73 -95.88 10.59
N THR A 460 19.91 -96.03 9.98
CA THR A 460 20.79 -94.89 9.70
C THR A 460 20.29 -94.00 8.55
N GLU A 461 19.64 -94.56 7.53
CA GLU A 461 19.01 -93.82 6.44
C GLU A 461 17.84 -92.98 6.98
N GLU A 462 16.97 -93.56 7.81
CA GLU A 462 15.88 -92.87 8.51
C GLU A 462 16.40 -91.75 9.45
N GLN A 463 17.52 -91.99 10.15
CA GLN A 463 18.19 -90.97 10.96
C GLN A 463 18.75 -89.83 10.09
N ILE A 464 19.39 -90.14 8.96
CA ILE A 464 19.89 -89.14 7.99
C ILE A 464 18.72 -88.31 7.45
N GLU A 465 17.63 -88.93 7.02
CA GLU A 465 16.44 -88.20 6.56
C GLU A 465 15.81 -87.33 7.65
N HIS A 466 15.77 -87.80 8.90
CA HIS A 466 15.27 -87.03 10.02
C HIS A 466 16.17 -85.81 10.30
N LEU A 467 17.50 -85.98 10.27
CA LEU A 467 18.46 -84.89 10.41
C LEU A 467 18.41 -83.91 9.23
N GLN A 468 18.23 -84.39 8.00
CA GLN A 468 18.03 -83.55 6.81
C GLN A 468 16.74 -82.73 6.91
N ARG A 469 15.63 -83.35 7.34
CA ARG A 469 14.36 -82.65 7.60
C ARG A 469 14.49 -81.59 8.70
N ARG A 470 15.21 -81.89 9.78
CA ARG A 470 15.51 -80.91 10.84
C ARG A 470 16.40 -79.76 10.33
N LEU A 471 17.44 -80.06 9.55
CA LEU A 471 18.32 -79.05 8.96
C LEU A 471 17.57 -78.15 7.96
N ALA A 472 16.62 -78.71 7.20
CA ALA A 472 15.76 -77.93 6.32
C ALA A 472 14.81 -77.02 7.10
N ALA A 473 14.23 -77.52 8.20
CA ALA A 473 13.38 -76.72 9.09
C ALA A 473 14.17 -75.57 9.74
N THR A 474 15.36 -75.82 10.31
CA THR A 474 16.17 -74.76 10.92
C THR A 474 16.64 -73.73 9.90
N LYS A 475 16.95 -74.13 8.66
CA LYS A 475 17.26 -73.18 7.57
C LYS A 475 16.06 -72.31 7.21
N GLN A 476 14.86 -72.88 7.15
CA GLN A 476 13.64 -72.11 6.91
C GLN A 476 13.33 -71.15 8.06
N GLU A 477 13.62 -71.54 9.31
CA GLU A 477 13.54 -70.68 10.49
C GLU A 477 14.58 -69.54 10.44
N GLU A 478 15.83 -69.83 10.06
CA GLU A 478 16.89 -68.83 9.83
C GLU A 478 16.51 -67.85 8.71
N GLU A 479 16.03 -68.33 7.56
CA GLU A 479 15.54 -67.49 6.45
C GLU A 479 14.35 -66.61 6.88
N ALA A 480 13.41 -67.16 7.67
CA ALA A 480 12.30 -66.39 8.22
C ALA A 480 12.80 -65.29 9.18
N LEU A 481 13.73 -65.61 10.10
CA LEU A 481 14.32 -64.64 11.02
C LEU A 481 15.12 -63.55 10.31
N LEU A 482 15.83 -63.89 9.22
CA LEU A 482 16.49 -62.89 8.37
C LEU A 482 15.46 -61.96 7.73
N SER A 483 14.35 -62.49 7.20
CA SER A 483 13.28 -61.67 6.63
C SER A 483 12.59 -60.76 7.67
N GLU A 484 12.45 -61.22 8.92
CA GLU A 484 11.95 -60.40 10.03
C GLU A 484 12.97 -59.32 10.43
N MET A 485 14.27 -59.64 10.38
CA MET A 485 15.35 -58.68 10.61
C MET A 485 15.36 -57.59 9.53
N ASP A 486 15.21 -57.93 8.25
CA ASP A 486 15.16 -56.96 7.15
C ASP A 486 13.91 -56.05 7.27
N VAL A 487 12.74 -56.62 7.57
CA VAL A 487 11.50 -55.85 7.78
C VAL A 487 11.60 -54.93 8.99
N THR A 488 12.24 -55.36 10.08
CA THR A 488 12.46 -54.51 11.26
C THR A 488 13.57 -53.47 11.05
N GLY A 489 14.57 -53.77 10.22
CA GLY A 489 15.58 -52.83 9.74
C GLY A 489 14.95 -51.70 8.93
N GLN A 490 14.19 -52.01 7.88
CA GLN A 490 13.49 -51.02 7.07
C GLN A 490 12.56 -50.15 7.92
N ALA A 491 11.77 -50.74 8.84
CA ALA A 491 10.89 -49.99 9.73
C ALA A 491 11.66 -49.06 10.71
N PHE A 492 12.91 -49.37 11.01
CA PHE A 492 13.79 -48.52 11.82
C PHE A 492 14.42 -47.39 10.99
N GLU A 493 14.83 -47.67 9.75
CA GLU A 493 15.31 -46.68 8.78
C GLU A 493 14.22 -45.66 8.44
N ASP A 494 13.01 -46.12 8.09
CA ASP A 494 11.83 -45.27 7.86
C ASP A 494 11.54 -44.35 9.07
N MET A 495 11.69 -44.88 10.29
CA MET A 495 11.51 -44.12 11.53
C MET A 495 12.65 -43.10 11.74
N GLN A 496 13.89 -43.44 11.39
CA GLN A 496 15.02 -42.49 11.43
C GLN A 496 14.83 -41.37 10.41
N GLU A 497 14.43 -41.68 9.17
CA GLU A 497 14.12 -40.67 8.17
C GLU A 497 12.99 -39.75 8.63
N GLN A 498 11.91 -40.29 9.19
CA GLN A 498 10.83 -39.48 9.76
C GLN A 498 11.35 -38.58 10.89
N ASN A 499 12.25 -39.08 11.74
CA ASN A 499 12.86 -38.27 12.79
C ASN A 499 13.73 -37.13 12.22
N LEU A 500 14.53 -37.41 11.19
CA LEU A 500 15.36 -36.42 10.50
C LEU A 500 14.49 -35.35 9.82
N ARG A 501 13.42 -35.75 9.13
CA ARG A 501 12.45 -34.82 8.51
C ARG A 501 11.77 -33.93 9.56
N LEU A 502 11.39 -34.49 10.72
CA LEU A 502 10.81 -33.70 11.82
C LEU A 502 11.82 -32.73 12.45
N LEU A 503 13.08 -33.13 12.61
CA LEU A 503 14.16 -32.25 13.09
C LEU A 503 14.44 -31.12 12.09
N GLN A 504 14.37 -31.39 10.79
CA GLN A 504 14.52 -30.38 9.75
C GLN A 504 13.34 -29.41 9.73
N GLN A 505 12.10 -29.89 9.83
CA GLN A 505 10.91 -29.03 9.97
C GLN A 505 10.93 -28.16 11.23
N LEU A 506 11.54 -28.63 12.33
CA LEU A 506 11.74 -27.82 13.53
C LEU A 506 12.74 -26.69 13.25
N ARG A 507 13.89 -26.98 12.63
CA ARG A 507 14.88 -25.96 12.23
C ARG A 507 14.28 -24.93 11.28
N GLU A 508 13.54 -25.36 10.25
CA GLU A 508 12.87 -24.46 9.29
C GLU A 508 11.84 -23.55 9.97
N LYS A 509 11.12 -24.06 10.98
CA LYS A 509 10.21 -23.25 11.80
C LYS A 509 10.94 -22.29 12.73
N ASP A 510 12.07 -22.71 13.31
CA ASP A 510 12.90 -21.84 14.15
C ASP A 510 13.51 -20.72 13.30
N ASP A 511 14.02 -21.01 12.10
CA ASP A 511 14.52 -20.01 11.14
C ASP A 511 13.42 -19.03 10.69
N ALA A 512 12.21 -19.53 10.43
CA ALA A 512 11.05 -18.69 10.14
C ALA A 512 10.67 -17.80 11.34
N ASN A 513 10.69 -18.33 12.56
CA ASN A 513 10.47 -17.57 13.78
C ASN A 513 11.55 -16.50 14.00
N PHE A 514 12.83 -16.80 13.73
CA PHE A 514 13.91 -15.81 13.80
C PHE A 514 13.73 -14.68 12.79
N LYS A 515 13.32 -14.99 11.55
CA LYS A 515 12.99 -13.98 10.52
C LYS A 515 11.85 -13.09 10.98
N LEU A 516 10.71 -13.67 11.37
CA LEU A 516 9.53 -12.94 11.87
C LEU A 516 9.84 -12.11 13.12
N MET A 517 10.68 -12.60 14.02
CA MET A 517 11.13 -11.84 15.19
C MET A 517 12.01 -10.65 14.79
N SER A 518 12.90 -10.81 13.79
CA SER A 518 13.71 -9.71 13.25
C SER A 518 12.84 -8.65 12.54
N GLU A 519 11.83 -9.09 11.79
CA GLU A 519 10.88 -8.22 11.09
C GLU A 519 9.99 -7.46 12.08
N ARG A 520 9.53 -8.14 13.14
CA ARG A 520 8.82 -7.50 14.26
C ARG A 520 9.68 -6.44 14.95
N ILE A 521 10.97 -6.69 15.16
CA ILE A 521 11.90 -5.70 15.74
C ILE A 521 12.05 -4.50 14.79
N LYS A 522 12.28 -4.73 13.49
CA LYS A 522 12.35 -3.67 12.46
C LYS A 522 11.06 -2.85 12.39
N ALA A 523 9.91 -3.51 12.33
CA ALA A 523 8.60 -2.86 12.30
C ALA A 523 8.34 -2.03 13.57
N ASN A 524 8.67 -2.55 14.75
CA ASN A 524 8.58 -1.79 16.00
C ASN A 524 9.51 -0.56 16.01
N GLN A 525 10.69 -0.66 15.40
CA GLN A 525 11.64 0.44 15.30
C GLN A 525 11.16 1.51 14.31
N ILE A 526 10.63 1.11 13.15
CA ILE A 526 9.96 2.01 12.20
C ILE A 526 8.74 2.67 12.86
N HIS A 527 7.89 1.93 13.58
CA HIS A 527 6.78 2.50 14.35
C HIS A 527 7.20 3.38 15.52
N LYS A 528 8.46 3.35 15.97
CA LYS A 528 9.00 4.31 16.93
C LYS A 528 9.38 5.61 16.21
N LEU A 529 10.16 5.52 15.13
CA LEU A 529 10.55 6.65 14.28
C LEU A 529 9.33 7.40 13.73
N LEU A 530 8.34 6.70 13.16
CA LEU A 530 7.10 7.31 12.66
C LEU A 530 6.24 7.98 13.75
N ARG A 531 6.42 7.61 15.03
CA ARG A 531 5.78 8.34 16.15
C ARG A 531 6.58 9.57 16.52
N GLU A 532 7.90 9.47 16.57
CA GLU A 532 8.82 10.59 16.81
C GLU A 532 8.62 11.68 15.73
N GLU A 533 8.64 11.32 14.44
CA GLU A 533 8.32 12.23 13.31
C GLU A 533 6.92 12.84 13.41
N LYS A 534 5.91 12.06 13.81
CA LYS A 534 4.53 12.57 13.97
C LYS A 534 4.44 13.58 15.11
N ASP A 535 5.11 13.32 16.22
CA ASP A 535 5.09 14.19 17.40
C ASP A 535 5.89 15.48 17.09
N GLU A 536 7.02 15.40 16.40
CA GLU A 536 7.76 16.56 15.85
C GLU A 536 6.90 17.41 14.89
N LEU A 537 6.16 16.79 13.97
CA LEU A 537 5.23 17.50 13.08
C LEU A 537 4.06 18.14 13.86
N ALA A 538 3.59 17.50 14.93
CA ALA A 538 2.56 18.07 15.80
C ALA A 538 3.09 19.32 16.56
N GLU A 539 4.33 19.28 17.06
CA GLU A 539 5.00 20.44 17.65
C GLU A 539 5.18 21.58 16.64
N GLN A 540 5.61 21.28 15.41
CA GLN A 540 5.71 22.28 14.33
C GLN A 540 4.35 22.93 14.02
N VAL A 541 3.27 22.15 13.96
CA VAL A 541 1.91 22.67 13.76
C VAL A 541 1.46 23.53 14.93
N LEU A 542 1.80 23.18 16.18
CA LEU A 542 1.50 24.00 17.36
C LEU A 542 2.30 25.32 17.36
N ALA A 543 3.58 25.29 16.99
CA ALA A 543 4.42 26.48 16.87
C ALA A 543 3.87 27.44 15.78
N LEU A 544 3.50 26.91 14.62
CA LEU A 544 2.88 27.69 13.54
C LEU A 544 1.53 28.27 13.95
N LYS A 545 0.69 27.53 14.68
CA LYS A 545 -0.57 28.04 15.23
C LYS A 545 -0.33 29.19 16.21
N ALA A 546 0.60 29.04 17.15
CA ALA A 546 0.96 30.10 18.10
C ALA A 546 1.50 31.35 17.37
N GLN A 547 2.27 31.17 16.29
CA GLN A 547 2.73 32.27 15.43
C GLN A 547 1.57 32.97 14.71
N VAL A 548 0.59 32.23 14.18
CA VAL A 548 -0.61 32.79 13.55
C VAL A 548 -1.47 33.55 14.58
N GLU A 549 -1.68 32.99 15.78
CA GLU A 549 -2.39 33.66 16.87
C GLU A 549 -1.70 34.97 17.29
N ALA A 550 -0.37 34.97 17.41
CA ALA A 550 0.41 36.17 17.67
C ALA A 550 0.29 37.22 16.54
N GLN A 551 0.30 36.78 15.27
CA GLN A 551 0.07 37.67 14.13
C GLN A 551 -1.35 38.27 14.14
N LEU A 552 -2.38 37.48 14.44
CA LEU A 552 -3.76 37.95 14.56
C LEU A 552 -3.90 39.02 15.67
N GLN A 553 -3.23 38.84 16.82
CA GLN A 553 -3.19 39.88 17.86
C GLN A 553 -2.49 41.18 17.40
N VAL A 554 -1.49 41.10 16.51
CA VAL A 554 -0.86 42.28 15.91
C VAL A 554 -1.81 42.95 14.92
N VAL A 555 -2.51 42.19 14.08
CA VAL A 555 -3.53 42.71 13.16
C VAL A 555 -4.63 43.44 13.91
N GLN A 556 -5.20 42.85 14.97
CA GLN A 556 -6.22 43.50 15.82
C GLN A 556 -5.72 44.83 16.40
N LYS A 557 -4.48 44.87 16.91
CA LYS A 557 -3.86 46.12 17.42
C LYS A 557 -3.61 47.16 16.33
N LEU A 558 -3.46 46.75 15.07
CA LEU A 558 -3.35 47.67 13.93
C LEU A 558 -4.73 48.18 13.50
N GLU A 559 -5.76 47.33 13.46
CA GLU A 559 -7.15 47.72 13.20
C GLU A 559 -7.69 48.69 14.26
N GLU A 560 -7.36 48.48 15.54
CA GLU A 560 -7.70 49.41 16.63
C GLU A 560 -7.01 50.77 16.45
N LYS A 561 -5.73 50.78 16.07
CA LYS A 561 -4.99 52.01 15.77
C LYS A 561 -5.56 52.73 14.54
N GLU A 562 -5.90 51.99 13.48
CA GLU A 562 -6.51 52.56 12.28
C GLU A 562 -7.86 53.20 12.63
N ARG A 563 -8.73 52.51 13.37
CA ARG A 563 -10.01 53.04 13.86
C ARG A 563 -9.84 54.29 14.73
N GLY A 564 -8.82 54.30 15.59
CA GLY A 564 -8.44 55.46 16.40
C GLY A 564 -7.97 56.64 15.54
N LEU A 565 -7.12 56.39 14.54
CA LEU A 565 -6.64 57.39 13.59
C LEU A 565 -7.78 57.94 12.73
N GLN A 566 -8.64 57.09 12.16
CA GLN A 566 -9.85 57.50 11.42
C GLN A 566 -10.76 58.38 12.28
N SER A 567 -10.94 58.04 13.56
CA SER A 567 -11.74 58.83 14.50
C SER A 567 -11.11 60.20 14.79
N ALA A 568 -9.79 60.26 14.93
CA ALA A 568 -9.04 61.51 15.11
C ALA A 568 -9.06 62.38 13.84
N LEU A 569 -8.94 61.76 12.66
CA LEU A 569 -9.02 62.43 11.36
C LEU A 569 -10.41 63.08 11.18
N GLY A 570 -11.48 62.33 11.45
CA GLY A 570 -12.85 62.85 11.45
C GLY A 570 -13.14 63.91 12.53
N ALA A 571 -12.35 63.98 13.60
CA ALA A 571 -12.41 65.08 14.57
C ALA A 571 -11.71 66.33 14.03
N VAL A 572 -10.52 66.19 13.44
CA VAL A 572 -9.77 67.28 12.79
C VAL A 572 -10.54 67.85 11.59
N GLU A 573 -11.22 67.00 10.80
CA GLU A 573 -12.11 67.44 9.71
C GLU A 573 -13.29 68.28 10.24
N LYS A 574 -13.89 67.89 11.38
CA LYS A 574 -14.93 68.68 12.04
C LYS A 574 -14.39 70.02 12.53
N GLU A 575 -13.24 70.04 13.21
CA GLU A 575 -12.58 71.28 13.62
C GLU A 575 -12.24 72.19 12.43
N LEU A 576 -11.72 71.63 11.33
CA LEU A 576 -11.45 72.35 10.10
C LEU A 576 -12.72 72.93 9.49
N SER A 577 -13.83 72.17 9.50
CA SER A 577 -15.13 72.64 9.00
C SER A 577 -15.67 73.81 9.84
N LEU A 578 -15.55 73.73 11.17
CA LEU A 578 -15.95 74.80 12.10
C LEU A 578 -15.06 76.04 11.94
N ARG A 579 -13.73 75.85 11.81
CA ARG A 579 -12.80 76.97 11.51
C ARG A 579 -13.08 77.60 10.16
N SER A 580 -13.45 76.81 9.15
CA SER A 580 -13.80 77.31 7.81
C SER A 580 -15.10 78.12 7.85
N GLN A 581 -16.14 77.60 8.51
CA GLN A 581 -17.39 78.33 8.74
C GLN A 581 -17.17 79.63 9.52
N ALA A 582 -16.34 79.60 10.58
CA ALA A 582 -15.96 80.79 11.34
C ALA A 582 -15.20 81.80 10.47
N LEU A 583 -14.25 81.35 9.65
CA LEU A 583 -13.51 82.20 8.71
C LEU A 583 -14.44 82.86 7.68
N GLU A 584 -15.41 82.12 7.13
CA GLU A 584 -16.45 82.69 6.26
C GLU A 584 -17.31 83.73 6.98
N LEU A 585 -17.71 83.46 8.23
CA LEU A 585 -18.46 84.39 9.07
C LEU A 585 -17.66 85.67 9.34
N HIS A 586 -16.36 85.56 9.61
CA HIS A 586 -15.46 86.70 9.75
C HIS A 586 -15.26 87.46 8.44
N LYS A 587 -15.14 86.77 7.29
CA LYS A 587 -15.09 87.41 5.96
C LYS A 587 -16.37 88.22 5.70
N ARG A 588 -17.55 87.64 5.92
CA ARG A 588 -18.84 88.34 5.76
C ARG A 588 -18.92 89.55 6.70
N LYS A 589 -18.57 89.39 7.98
CA LYS A 589 -18.51 90.50 8.96
C LYS A 589 -17.46 91.58 8.67
N ALA A 590 -16.42 91.28 7.89
CA ALA A 590 -15.42 92.25 7.47
C ALA A 590 -15.81 92.99 6.17
N VAL A 591 -16.69 92.41 5.35
CA VAL A 591 -17.25 93.08 4.17
C VAL A 591 -18.19 94.21 4.57
N GLU A 592 -19.03 94.03 5.58
CA GLU A 592 -19.96 95.08 6.09
C GLU A 592 -19.26 96.43 6.42
N PRO A 593 -18.23 96.50 7.29
CA PRO A 593 -17.54 97.77 7.57
C PRO A 593 -16.68 98.26 6.40
N ALA A 594 -16.23 97.37 5.51
CA ALA A 594 -15.52 97.78 4.29
C ALA A 594 -16.46 98.46 3.29
N GLN A 595 -17.68 97.93 3.12
CA GLN A 595 -18.76 98.55 2.35
C GLN A 595 -19.16 99.88 2.98
N LEU A 596 -19.41 99.92 4.30
CA LEU A 596 -19.76 101.15 5.00
C LEU A 596 -18.68 102.23 4.88
N ALA A 597 -17.39 101.85 4.93
CA ALA A 597 -16.27 102.77 4.74
C ALA A 597 -16.18 103.29 3.29
N GLU A 598 -16.51 102.46 2.29
CA GLU A 598 -16.53 102.88 0.89
C GLU A 598 -17.75 103.76 0.58
N ASP A 599 -18.93 103.45 1.13
CA ASP A 599 -20.12 104.31 1.07
C ASP A 599 -19.86 105.67 1.73
N LEU A 600 -19.19 105.69 2.88
CA LEU A 600 -18.75 106.93 3.54
C LEU A 600 -17.74 107.70 2.68
N ARG A 601 -16.79 107.03 2.01
CA ARG A 601 -15.87 107.68 1.05
C ARG A 601 -16.60 108.27 -0.14
N LEU A 602 -17.58 107.55 -0.70
CA LEU A 602 -18.42 108.04 -1.79
C LEU A 602 -19.28 109.24 -1.36
N GLN A 603 -19.82 109.24 -0.13
CA GLN A 603 -20.51 110.39 0.44
C GLN A 603 -19.58 111.59 0.64
N VAL A 604 -18.37 111.39 1.19
CA VAL A 604 -17.37 112.45 1.36
C VAL A 604 -16.96 113.01 0.00
N CYS A 605 -16.62 112.16 -0.98
CA CYS A 605 -16.28 112.59 -2.33
C CYS A 605 -17.46 113.33 -3.01
N ALA A 606 -18.70 112.89 -2.80
CA ALA A 606 -19.88 113.61 -3.29
C ALA A 606 -20.08 114.97 -2.59
N ALA A 607 -19.78 115.07 -1.29
CA ALA A 607 -19.82 116.32 -0.53
C ALA A 607 -18.69 117.28 -0.95
N GLU A 608 -17.48 116.78 -1.20
CA GLU A 608 -16.36 117.54 -1.75
C GLU A 608 -16.66 118.04 -3.16
N ASN A 609 -17.23 117.21 -4.02
CA ASN A 609 -17.68 117.61 -5.36
C ASN A 609 -18.81 118.65 -5.32
N ARG A 610 -19.74 118.55 -4.36
CA ARG A 610 -20.76 119.60 -4.12
C ARG A 610 -20.10 120.89 -3.65
N ALA A 611 -19.23 120.84 -2.65
CA ALA A 611 -18.51 122.00 -2.13
C ALA A 611 -17.58 122.65 -3.18
N ALA A 612 -17.00 121.86 -4.11
CA ALA A 612 -16.25 122.35 -5.25
C ALA A 612 -17.18 123.09 -6.23
N LYS A 613 -18.31 122.49 -6.63
CA LYS A 613 -19.33 123.14 -7.46
C LYS A 613 -19.91 124.40 -6.80
N ASP A 614 -20.09 124.42 -5.49
CA ASP A 614 -20.56 125.59 -4.75
C ASP A 614 -19.51 126.71 -4.77
N LYS A 615 -18.23 126.39 -4.54
CA LYS A 615 -17.09 127.32 -4.70
C LYS A 615 -16.99 127.87 -6.13
N GLU A 616 -17.15 127.02 -7.15
CA GLU A 616 -17.19 127.42 -8.55
C GLU A 616 -18.42 128.28 -8.87
N SER A 617 -19.59 127.98 -8.31
CA SER A 617 -20.79 128.82 -8.47
C SER A 617 -20.61 130.20 -7.83
N LEU A 618 -19.89 130.28 -6.72
CA LEU A 618 -19.59 131.53 -6.01
C LEU A 618 -18.52 132.35 -6.74
N SER A 619 -17.51 131.71 -7.33
CA SER A 619 -16.54 132.40 -8.20
C SER A 619 -17.20 132.88 -9.49
N LEU A 620 -18.08 132.08 -10.10
CA LEU A 620 -18.87 132.47 -11.27
C LEU A 620 -19.79 133.66 -10.96
N LYS A 621 -20.48 133.67 -9.81
CA LYS A 621 -21.32 134.80 -9.36
C LYS A 621 -20.50 136.08 -9.19
N ARG A 622 -19.35 136.02 -8.52
CA ARG A 622 -18.43 137.18 -8.39
C ARG A 622 -17.93 137.67 -9.76
N ALA A 623 -17.60 136.76 -10.67
CA ALA A 623 -17.21 137.10 -12.03
C ALA A 623 -18.35 137.73 -12.83
N GLN A 624 -19.59 137.25 -12.68
CA GLN A 624 -20.79 137.84 -13.28
C GLN A 624 -21.13 139.22 -12.67
N GLU A 625 -20.93 139.40 -11.37
CA GLU A 625 -21.06 140.69 -10.69
C GLU A 625 -20.05 141.70 -11.23
N GLU A 626 -18.76 141.37 -11.32
CA GLU A 626 -17.76 142.24 -11.95
C GLU A 626 -18.03 142.46 -13.45
N LEU A 627 -18.50 141.47 -14.21
CA LEU A 627 -18.95 141.66 -15.59
C LEU A 627 -20.13 142.64 -15.69
N SER A 628 -21.09 142.56 -14.77
CA SER A 628 -22.22 143.49 -14.70
C SER A 628 -21.78 144.89 -14.28
N ARG A 629 -20.77 144.99 -13.40
CA ARG A 629 -20.16 146.24 -12.93
C ARG A 629 -19.36 146.91 -14.05
N LEU A 630 -18.60 146.14 -14.82
CA LEU A 630 -17.85 146.60 -15.99
C LEU A 630 -18.79 146.98 -17.15
N ARG A 631 -19.84 146.19 -17.43
CA ARG A 631 -20.88 146.58 -18.40
C ARG A 631 -21.56 147.89 -18.01
N ARG A 632 -21.99 148.05 -16.75
CA ARG A 632 -22.59 149.31 -16.25
C ARG A 632 -21.62 150.50 -16.29
N LYS A 633 -20.30 150.29 -16.18
CA LYS A 633 -19.28 151.33 -16.39
C LYS A 633 -19.14 151.68 -17.88
N LEU A 634 -19.09 150.69 -18.76
CA LEU A 634 -18.99 150.86 -20.21
C LEU A 634 -20.22 151.58 -20.80
N GLU A 635 -21.43 151.24 -20.33
CA GLU A 635 -22.68 151.89 -20.74
C GLU A 635 -22.71 153.37 -20.33
N LYS A 636 -22.25 153.69 -19.10
CA LYS A 636 -22.24 155.06 -18.57
C LYS A 636 -21.18 155.95 -19.22
N GLN A 637 -20.05 155.40 -19.67
CA GLN A 637 -18.98 156.17 -20.33
C GLN A 637 -19.33 156.62 -21.75
N ARG A 638 -20.47 156.21 -22.33
CA ARG A 638 -20.79 156.46 -23.74
C ARG A 638 -21.62 157.71 -24.03
N LYS A 639 -22.06 158.48 -23.02
CA LYS A 639 -22.75 159.77 -23.18
C LYS A 639 -22.54 160.74 -21.99
N VAL A 640 -21.30 161.16 -21.75
CA VAL A 640 -20.87 162.51 -21.30
C VAL A 640 -19.34 162.52 -21.44
N GLU A 641 -18.81 163.44 -22.23
CA GLU A 641 -17.37 163.75 -22.27
C GLU A 641 -16.98 164.58 -21.03
N VAL A 642 -15.76 164.39 -20.51
CA VAL A 642 -14.83 165.49 -20.16
C VAL A 642 -13.52 164.90 -19.61
N TYR A 643 -12.41 165.54 -19.98
CA TYR A 643 -11.04 165.29 -19.53
C TYR A 643 -10.90 165.48 -18.00
N ALA A 644 -10.20 164.57 -17.31
CA ALA A 644 -9.86 164.76 -15.88
C ALA A 644 -8.58 164.07 -15.37
N ASP A 645 -8.05 163.04 -16.06
CA ASP A 645 -7.05 162.13 -15.45
C ASP A 645 -5.61 162.27 -15.99
N ALA A 646 -5.40 163.02 -17.09
CA ALA A 646 -4.05 163.33 -17.58
C ALA A 646 -3.41 164.53 -16.85
N ASP A 647 -4.24 165.46 -16.35
CA ASP A 647 -3.80 166.71 -15.75
C ASP A 647 -3.24 166.55 -14.34
N GLN A 648 -3.72 165.58 -13.55
CA GLN A 648 -3.21 165.37 -12.18
C GLN A 648 -1.78 164.85 -12.17
N ILE A 649 -1.47 163.87 -13.03
CA ILE A 649 -0.13 163.27 -13.15
C ILE A 649 0.89 164.35 -13.59
N LEU A 650 0.54 165.14 -14.61
CA LEU A 650 1.38 166.26 -15.06
C LEU A 650 1.53 167.35 -13.99
N GLN A 651 0.49 167.66 -13.22
CA GLN A 651 0.58 168.66 -12.14
C GLN A 651 1.42 168.19 -10.94
N GLU A 652 1.46 166.90 -10.63
CA GLU A 652 2.34 166.36 -9.59
C GLU A 652 3.81 166.32 -10.03
N GLU A 653 4.10 165.91 -11.27
CA GLU A 653 5.45 166.03 -11.83
C GLU A 653 5.94 167.49 -11.87
N ILE A 654 5.09 168.44 -12.31
CA ILE A 654 5.43 169.87 -12.32
C ILE A 654 5.69 170.41 -10.90
N LYS A 655 4.97 169.93 -9.88
CA LYS A 655 5.26 170.28 -8.47
C LYS A 655 6.62 169.76 -8.02
N GLU A 656 6.95 168.51 -8.35
CA GLU A 656 8.25 167.91 -8.00
C GLU A 656 9.42 168.65 -8.67
N TYR A 657 9.32 168.95 -9.97
CA TYR A 657 10.35 169.69 -10.69
C TYR A 657 10.52 171.13 -10.16
N ARG A 658 9.42 171.82 -9.79
CA ARG A 658 9.48 173.15 -9.15
C ARG A 658 10.16 173.11 -7.78
N ALA A 659 9.91 172.08 -6.96
CA ALA A 659 10.58 171.93 -5.68
C ALA A 659 12.10 171.78 -5.83
N ARG A 660 12.57 170.96 -6.79
CA ARG A 660 14.00 170.73 -7.05
C ARG A 660 14.75 172.01 -7.49
N LEU A 661 14.08 172.94 -8.17
CA LEU A 661 14.69 174.21 -8.65
C LEU A 661 14.67 175.35 -7.63
N THR A 662 14.00 175.19 -6.48
CA THR A 662 13.83 176.24 -5.47
C THR A 662 14.95 176.22 -4.42
N CYS A 663 15.37 177.38 -3.93
CA CYS A 663 16.49 177.57 -3.00
C CYS A 663 16.16 177.02 -1.59
N PRO A 664 16.89 176.00 -1.07
CA PRO A 664 16.57 175.36 0.21
C PRO A 664 16.65 176.27 1.45
N CYS A 665 17.29 177.44 1.32
CA CYS A 665 17.44 178.39 2.44
C CYS A 665 16.24 179.32 2.64
N CYS A 666 15.35 179.41 1.66
CA CYS A 666 14.17 180.28 1.73
C CYS A 666 12.89 179.65 1.15
N ASN A 667 13.00 178.53 0.42
CA ASN A 667 11.90 177.81 -0.24
C ASN A 667 10.96 178.66 -1.12
N ALA A 668 11.37 179.87 -1.49
CA ALA A 668 10.57 180.81 -2.28
C ALA A 668 11.25 181.24 -3.59
N ARG A 669 12.56 181.49 -3.57
CA ARG A 669 13.32 181.93 -4.77
C ARG A 669 13.97 180.76 -5.49
N LYS A 670 14.04 180.83 -6.82
CA LYS A 670 14.82 179.87 -7.64
C LYS A 670 16.31 179.94 -7.29
N LYS A 671 17.05 178.88 -7.60
CA LYS A 671 18.51 178.82 -7.48
C LYS A 671 19.16 179.65 -8.60
N ASP A 672 19.92 180.69 -8.25
CA ASP A 672 20.61 181.59 -9.18
C ASP A 672 22.07 181.92 -8.78
N ALA A 673 22.65 181.21 -7.81
CA ALA A 673 24.05 181.37 -7.40
C ALA A 673 24.69 180.08 -6.91
N VAL A 674 25.92 179.80 -7.35
CA VAL A 674 26.73 178.65 -6.93
C VAL A 674 27.87 179.09 -6.01
N LEU A 675 28.15 178.27 -5.00
CA LEU A 675 29.37 178.36 -4.18
C LEU A 675 30.48 177.53 -4.83
N THR A 676 31.48 178.16 -5.45
CA THR A 676 32.50 177.50 -6.28
C THR A 676 33.31 176.45 -5.51
N LYS A 677 33.57 176.66 -4.21
CA LYS A 677 34.28 175.69 -3.35
C LYS A 677 33.56 174.38 -3.07
N CYS A 678 32.25 174.31 -3.26
CA CYS A 678 31.47 173.09 -2.95
C CYS A 678 30.35 172.79 -3.95
N PHE A 679 30.30 173.55 -5.06
CA PHE A 679 29.31 173.50 -6.15
C PHE A 679 27.83 173.48 -5.73
N HIS A 680 27.52 173.87 -4.49
CA HIS A 680 26.15 173.95 -4.00
C HIS A 680 25.46 175.23 -4.49
N VAL A 681 24.28 175.06 -5.09
CA VAL A 681 23.51 176.15 -5.70
C VAL A 681 22.33 176.57 -4.80
N PHE A 682 22.25 177.87 -4.53
CA PHE A 682 21.23 178.56 -3.75
C PHE A 682 20.74 179.80 -4.53
N CYS A 683 19.90 180.64 -3.94
CA CYS A 683 19.64 181.96 -4.51
C CYS A 683 20.70 182.98 -4.05
N PHE A 684 21.07 183.91 -4.93
CA PHE A 684 22.14 184.88 -4.70
C PHE A 684 21.90 185.72 -3.45
N GLU A 685 20.65 186.13 -3.20
CA GLU A 685 20.28 186.87 -1.98
C GLU A 685 20.59 186.10 -0.69
N CYS A 686 20.36 184.78 -0.64
CA CYS A 686 20.64 183.98 0.57
C CYS A 686 22.15 183.78 0.79
N VAL A 687 22.93 183.64 -0.28
CA VAL A 687 24.39 183.53 -0.19
C VAL A 687 25.00 184.88 0.21
N LYS A 688 24.58 185.97 -0.44
CA LYS A 688 25.02 187.33 -0.14
C LYS A 688 24.66 187.74 1.29
N SER A 689 23.40 187.52 1.72
CA SER A 689 22.96 187.81 3.09
C SER A 689 23.82 187.09 4.14
N ARG A 690 24.17 185.81 3.92
CA ARG A 690 25.10 185.09 4.82
C ARG A 690 26.54 185.58 4.75
N TYR A 691 27.00 186.06 3.60
CA TYR A 691 28.32 186.65 3.46
C TYR A 691 28.44 187.98 4.23
N ASP A 692 27.42 188.83 4.11
CA ASP A 692 27.34 190.17 4.71
C ASP A 692 27.14 190.07 6.24
N THR A 693 26.27 189.16 6.72
CA THR A 693 26.09 188.85 8.16
C THR A 693 27.25 188.05 8.78
N ARG A 694 28.37 187.89 8.06
CA ARG A 694 29.58 187.14 8.46
C ARG A 694 29.37 185.65 8.76
N GLN A 695 28.18 185.08 8.54
CA GLN A 695 27.87 183.65 8.63
C GLN A 695 28.37 182.89 7.39
N ARG A 696 29.67 183.03 7.10
CA ARG A 696 30.38 182.64 5.87
C ARG A 696 30.63 181.13 5.73
N LYS A 697 29.60 180.31 6.00
CA LYS A 697 29.61 178.86 5.83
C LYS A 697 28.43 178.40 4.98
N CYS A 698 28.70 177.48 4.06
CA CYS A 698 27.72 176.94 3.12
C CYS A 698 26.53 176.32 3.89
N PRO A 699 25.27 176.70 3.61
CA PRO A 699 24.10 176.18 4.33
C PRO A 699 23.94 174.66 4.33
N LYS A 700 24.48 173.96 3.32
CA LYS A 700 24.30 172.51 3.13
C LYS A 700 25.47 171.65 3.60
N CYS A 701 26.71 172.12 3.48
CA CYS A 701 27.90 171.35 3.88
C CYS A 701 28.82 172.07 4.87
N ASN A 702 28.42 173.24 5.37
CA ASN A 702 29.15 174.06 6.35
C ASN A 702 30.58 174.49 5.96
N ALA A 703 31.01 174.24 4.71
CA ALA A 703 32.28 174.68 4.17
C ALA A 703 32.38 176.21 4.15
N ALA A 704 33.51 176.76 4.60
CA ALA A 704 33.72 178.20 4.67
C ALA A 704 33.94 178.81 3.26
N PHE A 705 33.35 179.98 3.00
CA PHE A 705 33.43 180.67 1.71
C PHE A 705 33.69 182.18 1.85
N GLY A 706 34.57 182.72 1.00
CA GLY A 706 35.00 184.11 0.95
C GLY A 706 34.34 184.91 -0.17
N ALA A 707 34.85 186.13 -0.39
CA ALA A 707 34.27 187.11 -1.32
C ALA A 707 34.17 186.61 -2.76
N HIS A 708 35.18 185.86 -3.21
CA HIS A 708 35.31 185.36 -4.57
C HIS A 708 34.73 183.94 -4.75
N ASP A 709 34.19 183.33 -3.69
CA ASP A 709 33.78 181.91 -3.69
C ASP A 709 32.29 181.70 -4.03
N PHE A 710 31.55 182.76 -4.39
CA PHE A 710 30.16 182.65 -4.86
C PHE A 710 29.93 183.46 -6.14
N HIS A 711 29.28 182.85 -7.13
CA HIS A 711 29.02 183.46 -8.44
C HIS A 711 27.56 183.26 -8.82
N ARG A 712 26.96 184.21 -9.56
CA ARG A 712 25.63 184.01 -10.15
C ARG A 712 25.67 183.00 -11.27
N VAL A 713 24.64 182.16 -11.35
CA VAL A 713 24.43 181.17 -12.41
C VAL A 713 23.02 181.36 -12.94
N TYR A 714 22.90 181.52 -14.25
CA TYR A 714 21.61 181.65 -14.92
C TYR A 714 21.14 180.25 -15.33
N ILE A 715 20.08 179.77 -14.67
CA ILE A 715 19.38 178.55 -15.03
C ILE A 715 18.18 178.96 -15.88
N SER A 716 18.27 178.76 -17.20
CA SER A 716 17.21 178.98 -18.18
C SER A 716 16.19 177.84 -18.15
#